data_AF-A0A7V6JHA7-F1
#
_entry.id   AF-A0A7V6JHA7-F1
#
_cell.length_a   1.000
_cell.length_b   1.000
_cell.length_c   1.000
_cell.angle_alpha   90.00
_cell.angle_beta   90.00
_cell.angle_gamma   90.00
#
_symmetry.space_group_name_H-M   'P 1'
#
loop_
_entity.id
_entity.type
_entity.pdbx_description
1 polymer ?
#
loop_
_entity_poly.entity_id
_entity_poly.type
_entity_poly.pdbx_seq_one_letter_code
_entity_poly.pdbx_strand_id
1 'polypeptide(L)'
;MKIITKNKRIKVIVNGREIEVYDNLTILQALLQEDIHIPHLCYDIRLERSNGNCGLCVVEVGEGEQKRDVKACQTPVREGMVITTNSPKLKSYRKVRLEQILSDHNADCVAPCVMTCPANIDIQAYLHHAANGNFSAALQVIKERNPFPVTCGRVCPHPCEAQCRRNMVDSPVAINHVKRYIADWDMAQDEPWMPKKQDSTGKRIAIVGAGPSGLTCAYYSAISGHDVTVFERQHYAGGMMRYGIPEYRLPKDTLEKEIDIIRNLGVKIMTKKALGTHIRLEDLQDDFDAVYLAIGSWNATPMHIEGENLPGVWLGIQFLEQVTKQADIQLGENVVVIGGGNTAIDCARVALRKGAKSVKLIYRRTREEMPAESYEVEEALHEGVEMLFLMAPTSIVSEDGKKKLQCIRMELGEPDRSGRRRPVPIEGSNFEIEADTIIGAIGQSTNTQFLYNDLPVKLNKWGDIEINGKTSQTSELNIFAGGDCVTGPATVIQAVAAGRRAAEAIDSFLMKGYVPESHMDYSCSRGSMEDLPKWDFEHFPRLERAKMPSIDLKAREGNFKEVELGLSEEAAREESRRCLRCGCNKQYNCDLRNEASDHNIMYEKPIHERPYIPIVEDHPFIVRDHNKCISCGRCIAACAEVEGPDVLAFYMKHGRQLVGTRSGLPLHETDCVSCGQCVNACPCGALEVKSEKGKVFRAINDPSKTVVAFVAPAVRSVVSSHYGIPFDKASGFMAGLLKKLGFDKVFDFSFAADLTIVEETTEFLNRVANKGVMPQFTSCCPGWVNFVERRYPELIPHLSTCKSPQQMMGATVKNHYAQLAGLNKEDLYVVSIVPCIAKKYEAARPEFAPDGIRDVDAVLTSTDMMSMAELKRIDTSIIEPQEFDEPYRQVTGAGILFGASGGVAEAALRMAVEKLTGKVMTDHLDFKEVRGFAGLKESTVETDDTTVHVAVISGLHNVEPIVEKIIQGVDVGYDLIEVMACPGGCICGAGHPVPEKVGTLEQRQKVLVDIDKTSTYRKSQENPDILNLYHDFYGEANSSLAHKLLHTRYHAVNGDIRCGTVRKKADSAFVTRQLTFCTCDACSAKGSKELYASTLEQVKKLKMDTFVEVNTIRLKETHNGQDIYITLDGKRIDASNLEDLSHNLK
;
A
#
# COMPACT_ATOMS: atom_id res chain seq x y z
N MET A 1 0.11 -15.95 29.22
CA MET A 1 -0.04 -16.52 27.85
C MET A 1 -0.29 -18.01 27.91
N LYS A 2 -1.09 -18.57 26.99
CA LYS A 2 -1.40 -20.02 26.94
C LYS A 2 -0.26 -20.80 26.28
N ILE A 3 0.07 -21.96 26.85
CA ILE A 3 1.16 -22.87 26.43
C ILE A 3 0.53 -24.16 25.89
N ILE A 4 0.90 -24.61 24.68
CA ILE A 4 0.34 -25.85 24.08
C ILE A 4 0.94 -27.12 24.68
N THR A 5 2.22 -27.09 25.06
CA THR A 5 3.00 -28.30 25.43
C THR A 5 2.44 -29.07 26.63
N LYS A 6 1.44 -28.53 27.33
CA LYS A 6 0.76 -29.16 28.48
C LYS A 6 -0.67 -29.65 28.18
N ASN A 7 -1.18 -29.46 26.96
CA ASN A 7 -2.57 -29.74 26.59
C ASN A 7 -2.75 -31.15 26.02
N LYS A 8 -3.86 -31.81 26.35
CA LYS A 8 -4.22 -33.13 25.80
C LYS A 8 -4.91 -32.98 24.45
N ARG A 9 -4.74 -33.94 23.56
CA ARG A 9 -5.54 -34.08 22.33
C ARG A 9 -6.88 -34.71 22.70
N ILE A 10 -7.97 -34.08 22.28
CA ILE A 10 -9.36 -34.54 22.46
C ILE A 10 -10.03 -34.67 21.10
N LYS A 11 -10.96 -35.62 20.97
CA LYS A 11 -11.68 -35.86 19.72
C LYS A 11 -12.93 -34.98 19.62
N VAL A 12 -13.14 -34.38 18.44
CA VAL A 12 -14.32 -33.58 18.09
C VAL A 12 -14.75 -33.88 16.66
N ILE A 13 -16.01 -33.63 16.31
CA ILE A 13 -16.52 -33.77 14.95
C ILE A 13 -16.71 -32.38 14.35
N VAL A 14 -16.02 -32.06 13.25
CA VAL A 14 -16.13 -30.76 12.56
C VAL A 14 -16.60 -30.97 11.13
N ASN A 15 -17.73 -30.36 10.78
CA ASN A 15 -18.37 -30.51 9.46
C ASN A 15 -18.51 -31.99 9.02
N GLY A 16 -18.87 -32.87 9.97
CA GLY A 16 -19.05 -34.31 9.73
C GLY A 16 -17.76 -35.14 9.71
N ARG A 17 -16.59 -34.55 10.00
CA ARG A 17 -15.31 -35.25 10.07
C ARG A 17 -14.79 -35.30 11.51
N GLU A 18 -14.43 -36.48 12.00
CA GLU A 18 -13.73 -36.62 13.28
C GLU A 18 -12.30 -36.09 13.14
N ILE A 19 -11.91 -35.18 14.03
CA ILE A 19 -10.57 -34.62 14.13
C ILE A 19 -10.14 -34.59 15.59
N GLU A 20 -8.82 -34.53 15.83
CA GLU A 20 -8.27 -34.28 17.14
C GLU A 20 -7.88 -32.81 17.28
N VAL A 21 -8.12 -32.22 18.45
CA VAL A 21 -7.77 -30.83 18.77
C VAL A 21 -7.20 -30.73 20.18
N TYR A 22 -6.47 -29.66 20.48
CA TYR A 22 -5.97 -29.43 21.84
C TYR A 22 -7.09 -28.98 22.79
N ASP A 23 -7.09 -29.55 24.00
CA ASP A 23 -7.97 -29.12 25.10
C ASP A 23 -7.57 -27.73 25.66
N ASN A 24 -8.35 -27.21 26.62
CA ASN A 24 -8.14 -25.89 27.28
C ASN A 24 -8.08 -24.66 26.34
N LEU A 25 -8.51 -24.84 25.10
CA LEU A 25 -8.68 -23.81 24.10
C LEU A 25 -10.16 -23.49 23.89
N THR A 26 -10.45 -22.33 23.31
CA THR A 26 -11.78 -22.08 22.74
C THR A 26 -11.94 -22.84 21.43
N ILE A 27 -13.18 -23.02 20.94
CA ILE A 27 -13.43 -23.65 19.63
C ILE A 27 -12.62 -22.95 18.54
N LEU A 28 -12.59 -21.61 18.54
CA LEU A 28 -11.81 -20.84 17.56
C LEU A 28 -10.31 -21.16 17.67
N GLN A 29 -9.74 -21.11 18.87
CA GLN A 29 -8.32 -21.39 19.09
C GLN A 29 -7.95 -22.81 18.66
N ALA A 30 -8.77 -23.79 19.06
CA ALA A 30 -8.56 -25.19 18.76
C ALA A 30 -8.59 -25.48 17.27
N LEU A 31 -9.55 -24.92 16.54
CA LEU A 31 -9.69 -25.13 15.10
C LEU A 31 -8.63 -24.37 14.29
N LEU A 32 -8.23 -23.17 14.72
CA LEU A 32 -7.11 -22.45 14.10
C LEU A 32 -5.76 -23.18 14.25
N GLN A 33 -5.55 -23.96 15.33
CA GLN A 33 -4.35 -24.80 15.46
C GLN A 33 -4.27 -25.85 14.35
N GLU A 34 -5.42 -26.41 13.95
CA GLU A 34 -5.54 -27.43 12.90
C GLU A 34 -5.79 -26.83 11.50
N ASP A 35 -5.50 -25.54 11.29
CA ASP A 35 -5.66 -24.84 10.01
C ASP A 35 -7.11 -24.82 9.47
N ILE A 36 -8.09 -24.91 10.38
CA ILE A 36 -9.51 -24.77 10.06
C ILE A 36 -9.94 -23.32 10.32
N HIS A 37 -10.12 -22.56 9.24
CA HIS A 37 -10.55 -21.17 9.31
C HIS A 37 -11.98 -21.03 9.82
N ILE A 38 -12.19 -20.07 10.73
CA ILE A 38 -13.50 -19.58 11.14
C ILE A 38 -13.47 -18.06 11.00
N PRO A 39 -14.37 -17.45 10.22
CA PRO A 39 -14.41 -15.99 10.03
C PRO A 39 -14.36 -15.19 11.33
N HIS A 40 -13.42 -14.25 11.46
CA HIS A 40 -13.28 -13.40 12.65
C HIS A 40 -12.50 -12.10 12.37
N LEU A 41 -12.88 -11.01 13.06
CA LEU A 41 -12.19 -9.71 12.94
C LEU A 41 -11.80 -9.08 14.29
N CYS A 42 -12.47 -9.46 15.38
CA CYS A 42 -12.25 -8.87 16.71
C CYS A 42 -11.38 -9.74 17.64
N TYR A 43 -10.78 -10.81 17.11
CA TYR A 43 -9.97 -11.74 17.89
C TYR A 43 -8.47 -11.45 17.71
N ASP A 44 -7.71 -11.54 18.80
CA ASP A 44 -6.25 -11.49 18.84
C ASP A 44 -5.79 -12.57 19.81
N ILE A 45 -4.83 -13.41 19.39
CA ILE A 45 -4.45 -14.59 20.15
C ILE A 45 -3.75 -14.29 21.49
N ARG A 46 -3.20 -13.07 21.60
CA ARG A 46 -2.47 -12.62 22.79
C ARG A 46 -3.41 -12.22 23.93
N LEU A 47 -4.69 -11.98 23.63
CA LEU A 47 -5.71 -11.62 24.61
C LEU A 47 -6.16 -12.84 25.40
N GLU A 48 -6.47 -12.65 26.68
CA GLU A 48 -7.01 -13.74 27.51
C GLU A 48 -8.44 -14.08 27.09
N ARG A 49 -9.23 -13.06 26.75
CA ARG A 49 -10.63 -13.21 26.36
C ARG A 49 -10.96 -12.37 25.13
N SER A 50 -11.63 -12.99 24.17
CA SER A 50 -12.22 -12.26 23.04
C SER A 50 -13.50 -11.56 23.47
N ASN A 51 -13.71 -10.32 23.02
CA ASN A 51 -14.97 -9.60 23.22
C ASN A 51 -16.12 -10.17 22.35
N GLY A 52 -15.81 -10.87 21.25
CA GLY A 52 -16.79 -11.46 20.36
C GLY A 52 -17.73 -10.46 19.66
N ASN A 53 -17.34 -9.19 19.51
CA ASN A 53 -18.17 -8.10 18.99
C ASN A 53 -18.45 -8.23 17.48
N CYS A 54 -17.51 -8.75 16.69
CA CYS A 54 -17.71 -8.90 15.25
C CYS A 54 -18.84 -9.90 14.92
N GLY A 55 -19.03 -10.93 15.73
CA GLY A 55 -20.05 -11.96 15.52
C GLY A 55 -19.75 -12.98 14.42
N LEU A 56 -18.72 -12.78 13.58
CA LEU A 56 -18.42 -13.67 12.45
C LEU A 56 -18.06 -15.10 12.87
N CYS A 57 -17.50 -15.26 14.08
CA CYS A 57 -17.06 -16.55 14.62
C CYS A 57 -18.20 -17.45 15.12
N VAL A 58 -19.46 -17.11 14.84
CA VAL A 58 -20.60 -17.95 15.19
C VAL A 58 -20.51 -19.27 14.43
N VAL A 59 -20.72 -20.36 15.18
CA VAL A 59 -20.74 -21.75 14.70
C VAL A 59 -21.94 -22.47 15.33
N GLU A 60 -22.39 -23.56 14.71
CA GLU A 60 -23.46 -24.40 15.26
C GLU A 60 -22.83 -25.57 16.03
N VAL A 61 -23.29 -25.83 17.26
CA VAL A 61 -22.83 -26.96 18.08
C VAL A 61 -24.01 -27.88 18.41
N GLY A 62 -23.83 -29.20 18.22
CA GLY A 62 -24.84 -30.24 18.42
C GLY A 62 -25.30 -30.90 17.12
N GLU A 63 -26.24 -31.84 17.24
CA GLU A 63 -26.82 -32.62 16.13
C GLU A 63 -28.35 -32.47 16.07
N GLY A 64 -28.92 -32.67 14.88
CA GLY A 64 -30.38 -32.62 14.66
C GLY A 64 -31.02 -31.33 15.17
N GLU A 65 -32.12 -31.47 15.92
CA GLU A 65 -32.87 -30.36 16.52
C GLU A 65 -32.18 -29.73 17.74
N GLN A 66 -31.10 -30.31 18.26
CA GLN A 66 -30.37 -29.79 19.43
C GLN A 66 -29.25 -28.80 19.05
N LYS A 67 -29.14 -28.43 17.76
CA LYS A 67 -28.15 -27.45 17.29
C LYS A 67 -28.40 -26.07 17.91
N ARG A 68 -27.35 -25.51 18.50
CA ARG A 68 -27.35 -24.13 19.02
C ARG A 68 -26.22 -23.31 18.42
N ASP A 69 -26.48 -22.02 18.22
CA ASP A 69 -25.48 -21.06 17.75
C ASP A 69 -24.63 -20.58 18.93
N VAL A 70 -23.31 -20.69 18.82
CA VAL A 70 -22.36 -20.22 19.84
C VAL A 70 -21.23 -19.42 19.21
N LYS A 71 -20.61 -18.51 19.98
CA LYS A 71 -19.42 -17.79 19.55
C LYS A 71 -18.17 -18.65 19.77
N ALA A 72 -17.55 -19.12 18.69
CA ALA A 72 -16.39 -20.00 18.76
C ALA A 72 -15.22 -19.38 19.55
N CYS A 73 -15.08 -18.05 19.53
CA CYS A 73 -14.02 -17.34 20.25
C CYS A 73 -14.18 -17.27 21.77
N GLN A 74 -15.34 -17.66 22.31
CA GLN A 74 -15.67 -17.60 23.75
C GLN A 74 -16.05 -18.97 24.32
N THR A 75 -16.43 -19.94 23.48
CA THR A 75 -16.82 -21.28 23.93
C THR A 75 -15.60 -22.19 24.05
N PRO A 76 -15.30 -22.75 25.24
CA PRO A 76 -14.27 -23.78 25.39
C PRO A 76 -14.59 -25.04 24.58
N VAL A 77 -13.60 -25.61 23.90
CA VAL A 77 -13.76 -26.90 23.22
C VAL A 77 -13.80 -28.04 24.24
N ARG A 78 -14.62 -29.06 24.00
CA ARG A 78 -14.76 -30.25 24.85
C ARG A 78 -14.77 -31.50 23.99
N GLU A 79 -14.31 -32.60 24.57
CA GLU A 79 -14.34 -33.91 23.92
C GLU A 79 -15.76 -34.30 23.52
N GLY A 80 -15.92 -34.88 22.33
CA GLY A 80 -17.20 -35.29 21.77
C GLY A 80 -18.07 -34.15 21.21
N MET A 81 -17.57 -32.90 21.16
CA MET A 81 -18.32 -31.80 20.54
C MET A 81 -18.51 -32.03 19.04
N VAL A 82 -19.75 -31.83 18.56
CA VAL A 82 -20.09 -31.79 17.13
C VAL A 82 -20.26 -30.33 16.71
N ILE A 83 -19.43 -29.86 15.78
CA ILE A 83 -19.27 -28.45 15.40
C ILE A 83 -19.50 -28.33 13.90
N THR A 84 -20.45 -27.49 13.49
CA THR A 84 -20.64 -27.10 12.09
C THR A 84 -20.15 -25.66 11.91
N THR A 85 -19.12 -25.47 11.08
CA THR A 85 -18.54 -24.14 10.80
C THR A 85 -19.03 -23.56 9.48
N ASN A 86 -19.62 -24.39 8.61
CA ASN A 86 -20.09 -24.02 7.29
C ASN A 86 -21.47 -24.64 6.99
N SER A 87 -22.52 -23.83 7.05
CA SER A 87 -23.89 -24.20 6.67
C SER A 87 -24.55 -23.04 5.92
N PRO A 88 -25.62 -23.27 5.11
CA PRO A 88 -26.35 -22.20 4.45
C PRO A 88 -26.83 -21.11 5.41
N LYS A 89 -27.29 -21.50 6.61
CA LYS A 89 -27.68 -20.58 7.68
C LYS A 89 -26.52 -19.69 8.13
N LEU A 90 -25.35 -20.28 8.40
CA LEU A 90 -24.15 -19.54 8.82
C LEU A 90 -23.64 -18.60 7.72
N LYS A 91 -23.68 -19.03 6.45
CA LYS A 91 -23.30 -18.17 5.31
C LYS A 91 -24.20 -16.93 5.22
N SER A 92 -25.51 -17.11 5.31
CA SER A 92 -26.47 -15.99 5.31
C SER A 92 -26.29 -15.06 6.51
N TYR A 93 -26.08 -15.62 7.71
CA TYR A 93 -25.82 -14.85 8.92
C TYR A 93 -24.56 -13.98 8.79
N ARG A 94 -23.44 -14.56 8.33
CA ARG A 94 -22.17 -13.86 8.16
C ARG A 94 -22.26 -12.78 7.09
N LYS A 95 -22.98 -13.04 5.99
CA LYS A 95 -23.23 -12.04 4.94
C LYS A 95 -23.92 -10.79 5.51
N VAL A 96 -25.07 -10.97 6.18
CA VAL A 96 -25.79 -9.86 6.82
C VAL A 96 -24.93 -9.16 7.87
N ARG A 97 -24.15 -9.92 8.64
CA ARG A 97 -23.28 -9.34 9.68
C ARG A 97 -22.15 -8.51 9.09
N LEU A 98 -21.55 -8.94 7.99
CA LEU A 98 -20.52 -8.17 7.28
C LEU A 98 -21.10 -6.89 6.67
N GLU A 99 -22.28 -6.96 6.05
CA GLU A 99 -23.00 -5.77 5.54
C GLU A 99 -23.24 -4.74 6.66
N GLN A 100 -23.63 -5.18 7.86
CA GLN A 100 -23.75 -4.31 9.04
C GLN A 100 -22.43 -3.72 9.53
N ILE A 101 -21.33 -4.48 9.47
CA ILE A 101 -20.01 -3.98 9.86
C ILE A 101 -19.51 -2.93 8.86
N LEU A 102 -19.82 -3.13 7.57
CA LEU A 102 -19.37 -2.28 6.47
C LEU A 102 -20.21 -1.03 6.27
N SER A 103 -21.40 -0.93 6.88
CA SER A 103 -22.32 0.20 6.70
C SER A 103 -21.70 1.55 7.04
N ASP A 104 -20.87 1.59 8.09
CA ASP A 104 -20.17 2.79 8.56
C ASP A 104 -18.71 2.88 8.11
N HIS A 105 -18.22 1.86 7.38
CA HIS A 105 -16.89 1.87 6.79
C HIS A 105 -16.86 2.86 5.62
N ASN A 106 -16.04 3.90 5.72
CA ASN A 106 -16.01 5.03 4.78
C ASN A 106 -14.59 5.28 4.26
N ALA A 107 -14.05 4.35 3.48
CA ALA A 107 -12.71 4.46 2.91
C ALA A 107 -12.72 4.15 1.42
N ASP A 108 -11.76 4.70 0.67
CA ASP A 108 -11.42 4.21 -0.67
C ASP A 108 -10.52 2.97 -0.46
N CYS A 109 -11.12 1.78 -0.39
CA CYS A 109 -10.36 0.54 -0.15
C CYS A 109 -9.32 0.33 -1.25
N VAL A 110 -9.73 0.54 -2.49
CA VAL A 110 -8.87 0.64 -3.67
C VAL A 110 -8.92 2.08 -4.17
N ALA A 111 -7.77 2.64 -4.56
CA ALA A 111 -7.71 4.02 -5.03
C ALA A 111 -8.59 4.24 -6.28
N PRO A 112 -9.30 5.37 -6.41
CA PRO A 112 -10.16 5.64 -7.57
C PRO A 112 -9.44 5.53 -8.92
N CYS A 113 -8.19 6.00 -9.01
CA CYS A 113 -7.39 5.90 -10.22
C CYS A 113 -7.16 4.45 -10.67
N VAL A 114 -7.05 3.50 -9.72
CA VAL A 114 -6.89 2.06 -9.99
C VAL A 114 -8.22 1.44 -10.43
N MET A 115 -9.32 1.82 -9.79
CA MET A 115 -10.66 1.36 -10.17
C MET A 115 -11.07 1.84 -11.57
N THR A 116 -10.68 3.05 -11.95
CA THR A 116 -10.98 3.64 -13.26
C THR A 116 -10.05 3.13 -14.37
N CYS A 117 -8.84 2.64 -14.03
CA CYS A 117 -7.95 2.02 -15.00
C CYS A 117 -8.55 0.71 -15.51
N PRO A 118 -8.79 0.51 -16.82
CA PRO A 118 -9.39 -0.72 -17.33
C PRO A 118 -8.57 -1.98 -17.02
N ALA A 119 -7.25 -1.86 -16.97
CA ALA A 119 -6.36 -2.97 -16.58
C ALA A 119 -6.23 -3.15 -15.06
N ASN A 120 -6.76 -2.23 -14.26
CA ASN A 120 -6.64 -2.15 -12.80
C ASN A 120 -5.19 -2.19 -12.30
N ILE A 121 -4.29 -1.46 -12.97
CA ILE A 121 -2.88 -1.31 -12.55
C ILE A 121 -2.83 -0.64 -11.17
N ASP A 122 -2.00 -1.12 -10.24
CA ASP A 122 -1.79 -0.47 -8.94
C ASP A 122 -0.96 0.81 -9.07
N ILE A 123 -1.65 1.87 -9.46
CA ILE A 123 -1.10 3.22 -9.63
C ILE A 123 -0.52 3.78 -8.34
N GLN A 124 -1.16 3.51 -7.20
CA GLN A 124 -0.66 4.00 -5.93
C GLN A 124 0.70 3.37 -5.59
N ALA A 125 0.87 2.07 -5.81
CA ALA A 125 2.14 1.39 -5.56
C ALA A 125 3.25 1.85 -6.51
N TYR A 126 3.05 1.86 -7.84
CA TYR A 126 4.16 2.23 -8.72
C TYR A 126 4.55 3.71 -8.59
N LEU A 127 3.61 4.63 -8.31
CA LEU A 127 3.95 6.02 -7.98
C LEU A 127 4.74 6.11 -6.67
N HIS A 128 4.40 5.29 -5.67
CA HIS A 128 5.18 5.20 -4.45
C HIS A 128 6.60 4.72 -4.71
N HIS A 129 6.79 3.72 -5.58
CA HIS A 129 8.12 3.27 -5.99
C HIS A 129 8.89 4.35 -6.74
N ALA A 130 8.27 4.99 -7.73
CA ALA A 130 8.87 6.05 -8.51
C ALA A 130 9.29 7.25 -7.65
N ALA A 131 8.45 7.71 -6.72
CA ALA A 131 8.77 8.80 -5.79
C ALA A 131 10.04 8.54 -4.95
N ASN A 132 10.36 7.25 -4.71
CA ASN A 132 11.49 6.81 -3.92
C ASN A 132 12.68 6.28 -4.76
N GLY A 133 12.63 6.41 -6.09
CA GLY A 133 13.73 5.97 -7.00
C GLY A 133 13.75 4.47 -7.31
N ASN A 134 12.74 3.70 -6.86
CA ASN A 134 12.68 2.25 -7.07
C ASN A 134 12.07 1.90 -8.45
N PHE A 135 12.66 2.38 -9.55
CA PHE A 135 12.05 2.29 -10.89
C PHE A 135 11.85 0.85 -11.37
N SER A 136 12.79 -0.07 -11.11
CA SER A 136 12.62 -1.50 -11.43
C SER A 136 11.37 -2.10 -10.76
N ALA A 137 11.14 -1.80 -9.48
CA ALA A 137 9.95 -2.30 -8.78
C ALA A 137 8.67 -1.64 -9.28
N ALA A 138 8.72 -0.34 -9.60
CA ALA A 138 7.61 0.39 -10.20
C ALA A 138 7.19 -0.23 -11.55
N LEU A 139 8.17 -0.57 -12.39
CA LEU A 139 7.96 -1.23 -13.68
C LEU A 139 7.30 -2.61 -13.49
N GLN A 140 7.78 -3.42 -12.55
CA GLN A 140 7.20 -4.74 -12.28
C GLN A 140 5.73 -4.64 -11.88
N VAL A 141 5.37 -3.68 -11.01
CA VAL A 141 3.96 -3.40 -10.66
C VAL A 141 3.13 -3.03 -11.89
N ILE A 142 3.70 -2.31 -12.86
CA ILE A 142 3.01 -2.01 -14.12
C ILE A 142 2.86 -3.27 -14.99
N LYS A 143 3.96 -4.04 -15.18
CA LYS A 143 4.02 -5.25 -16.02
C LYS A 143 3.23 -6.44 -15.47
N GLU A 144 2.78 -6.41 -14.21
CA GLU A 144 1.80 -7.36 -13.66
C GLU A 144 0.43 -7.29 -14.34
N ARG A 145 0.05 -6.10 -14.82
CA ARG A 145 -1.27 -5.88 -15.42
C ARG A 145 -1.22 -5.26 -16.81
N ASN A 146 -0.06 -4.81 -17.26
CA ASN A 146 0.14 -4.22 -18.57
C ASN A 146 1.51 -4.58 -19.16
N PRO A 147 1.59 -5.50 -20.14
CA PRO A 147 2.85 -5.83 -20.81
C PRO A 147 3.30 -4.75 -21.81
N PHE A 148 2.46 -3.73 -22.05
CA PHE A 148 2.75 -2.64 -22.97
C PHE A 148 2.91 -1.27 -22.26
N PRO A 149 3.79 -1.12 -21.25
CA PRO A 149 3.94 0.16 -20.56
C PRO A 149 4.50 1.28 -21.46
N VAL A 150 5.37 0.95 -22.41
CA VAL A 150 6.00 1.91 -23.34
C VAL A 150 4.95 2.44 -24.31
N THR A 151 4.15 1.55 -24.90
CA THR A 151 3.04 1.93 -25.78
C THR A 151 1.97 2.69 -25.00
N CYS A 152 1.50 2.17 -23.86
CA CYS A 152 0.46 2.83 -23.07
C CYS A 152 0.93 4.17 -22.47
N GLY A 153 2.24 4.39 -22.29
CA GLY A 153 2.81 5.69 -21.90
C GLY A 153 2.73 6.76 -23.00
N ARG A 154 2.39 6.38 -24.23
CA ARG A 154 2.29 7.30 -25.38
C ARG A 154 0.86 7.50 -25.88
N VAL A 155 0.01 6.46 -25.77
CA VAL A 155 -1.29 6.45 -26.47
C VAL A 155 -2.50 6.27 -25.56
N CYS A 156 -2.29 6.05 -24.26
CA CYS A 156 -3.41 5.82 -23.34
C CYS A 156 -4.10 7.16 -23.00
N PRO A 157 -5.45 7.23 -23.05
CA PRO A 157 -6.22 8.43 -22.72
C PRO A 157 -6.32 8.72 -21.22
N HIS A 158 -5.50 8.03 -20.41
CA HIS A 158 -5.31 8.26 -18.98
C HIS A 158 -6.61 8.53 -18.17
N PRO A 159 -7.63 7.65 -18.25
CA PRO A 159 -8.90 7.85 -17.53
C PRO A 159 -8.71 7.83 -16.00
N CYS A 160 -7.62 7.22 -15.54
CA CYS A 160 -7.19 7.24 -14.14
C CYS A 160 -6.91 8.65 -13.60
N GLU A 161 -6.50 9.60 -14.45
CA GLU A 161 -6.22 10.98 -14.05
C GLU A 161 -7.51 11.78 -13.85
N ALA A 162 -8.58 11.46 -14.59
CA ALA A 162 -9.89 12.10 -14.47
C ALA A 162 -10.55 11.85 -13.10
N GLN A 163 -10.23 10.73 -12.45
CA GLN A 163 -10.72 10.38 -11.11
C GLN A 163 -9.66 10.56 -10.01
N CYS A 164 -8.54 11.22 -10.32
CA CYS A 164 -7.51 11.50 -9.32
C CYS A 164 -8.03 12.49 -8.26
N ARG A 165 -7.94 12.13 -6.98
CA ARG A 165 -8.38 13.00 -5.87
C ARG A 165 -7.59 14.31 -5.77
N ARG A 166 -6.39 14.39 -6.38
CA ARG A 166 -5.57 15.61 -6.41
C ARG A 166 -6.25 16.78 -7.16
N ASN A 167 -7.24 16.51 -8.02
CA ASN A 167 -8.10 17.55 -8.62
C ASN A 167 -8.81 18.43 -7.58
N MET A 168 -8.96 17.96 -6.34
CA MET A 168 -9.53 18.76 -5.23
C MET A 168 -8.53 19.74 -4.60
N VAL A 169 -7.24 19.63 -4.92
CA VAL A 169 -6.15 20.47 -4.39
C VAL A 169 -5.67 21.47 -5.44
N ASP A 170 -5.22 20.93 -6.59
CA ASP A 170 -4.70 21.69 -7.72
C ASP A 170 -5.07 21.04 -9.07
N SER A 171 -4.30 20.06 -9.52
CA SER A 171 -4.45 19.38 -10.81
C SER A 171 -4.07 17.90 -10.64
N PRO A 172 -4.53 16.99 -11.51
CA PRO A 172 -4.29 15.57 -11.28
C PRO A 172 -2.79 15.26 -11.34
N VAL A 173 -2.40 14.15 -10.73
CA VAL A 173 -1.05 13.60 -10.94
C VAL A 173 -0.94 13.18 -12.40
N ALA A 174 0.18 13.50 -13.05
CA ALA A 174 0.52 13.06 -14.40
C ALA A 174 0.94 11.57 -14.40
N ILE A 175 0.00 10.73 -14.01
CA ILE A 175 0.11 9.28 -13.86
C ILE A 175 0.69 8.65 -15.13
N ASN A 176 0.19 9.07 -16.30
CA ASN A 176 0.65 8.53 -17.57
C ASN A 176 2.12 8.91 -17.87
N HIS A 177 2.50 10.17 -17.61
CA HIS A 177 3.85 10.65 -17.87
C HIS A 177 4.89 9.93 -16.99
N VAL A 178 4.57 9.68 -15.72
CA VAL A 178 5.43 8.91 -14.82
C VAL A 178 5.56 7.46 -15.29
N LYS A 179 4.46 6.83 -15.69
CA LYS A 179 4.48 5.46 -16.27
C LYS A 179 5.36 5.41 -17.53
N ARG A 180 5.27 6.41 -18.41
CA ARG A 180 6.12 6.51 -19.60
C ARG A 180 7.60 6.60 -19.20
N TYR A 181 7.95 7.49 -18.27
CA TYR A 181 9.32 7.61 -17.78
C TYR A 181 9.87 6.27 -17.28
N ILE A 182 9.11 5.56 -16.44
CA ILE A 182 9.53 4.25 -15.90
C ILE A 182 9.75 3.23 -17.02
N ALA A 183 8.86 3.21 -18.02
CA ALA A 183 8.95 2.29 -19.15
C ALA A 183 10.15 2.60 -20.05
N ASP A 184 10.37 3.87 -20.36
CA ASP A 184 11.50 4.31 -21.18
C ASP A 184 12.84 4.10 -20.42
N TRP A 185 12.86 4.28 -19.09
CA TRP A 185 14.00 3.97 -18.23
C TRP A 185 14.38 2.48 -18.29
N ASP A 186 13.41 1.56 -18.27
CA ASP A 186 13.63 0.11 -18.44
C ASP A 186 14.22 -0.22 -19.81
N MET A 187 13.66 0.36 -20.88
CA MET A 187 14.14 0.14 -22.25
C MET A 187 15.53 0.72 -22.52
N ALA A 188 16.00 1.63 -21.65
CA ALA A 188 17.33 2.21 -21.73
C ALA A 188 18.39 1.43 -20.94
N GLN A 189 18.00 0.44 -20.13
CA GLN A 189 18.94 -0.45 -19.45
C GLN A 189 19.59 -1.42 -20.45
N ASP A 190 20.82 -1.87 -20.16
CA ASP A 190 21.51 -2.89 -20.97
C ASP A 190 20.70 -4.19 -21.06
N GLU A 191 20.06 -4.57 -19.96
CA GLU A 191 19.16 -5.71 -19.86
C GLU A 191 17.79 -5.25 -19.33
N PRO A 192 16.82 -4.97 -20.24
CA PRO A 192 15.45 -4.65 -19.85
C PRO A 192 14.82 -5.79 -19.05
N TRP A 193 13.95 -5.45 -18.10
CA TRP A 193 13.37 -6.44 -17.21
C TRP A 193 12.49 -7.45 -17.96
N MET A 194 12.74 -8.72 -17.67
CA MET A 194 12.00 -9.89 -18.17
C MET A 194 11.28 -10.62 -17.02
N PRO A 195 10.01 -11.01 -17.19
CA PRO A 195 9.32 -11.84 -16.19
C PRO A 195 9.91 -13.26 -16.15
N LYS A 196 9.89 -13.85 -14.95
CA LYS A 196 10.28 -15.26 -14.75
C LYS A 196 9.18 -16.17 -15.28
N LYS A 197 9.55 -17.06 -16.20
CA LYS A 197 8.67 -18.10 -16.74
C LYS A 197 8.50 -19.25 -15.75
N GLN A 198 7.28 -19.76 -15.59
CA GLN A 198 7.01 -20.98 -14.83
C GLN A 198 7.44 -22.24 -15.61
N ASP A 199 7.51 -23.37 -14.91
CA ASP A 199 7.82 -24.66 -15.54
C ASP A 199 6.81 -25.01 -16.64
N SER A 200 7.27 -25.74 -17.65
CA SER A 200 6.43 -26.11 -18.80
C SER A 200 5.23 -26.93 -18.34
N THR A 201 4.03 -26.44 -18.66
CA THR A 201 2.76 -27.15 -18.41
C THR A 201 2.49 -28.26 -19.42
N GLY A 202 3.20 -28.26 -20.56
CA GLY A 202 2.95 -29.16 -21.69
C GLY A 202 1.68 -28.84 -22.49
N LYS A 203 0.98 -27.74 -22.16
CA LYS A 203 -0.25 -27.29 -22.83
C LYS A 203 0.06 -26.31 -23.95
N ARG A 204 -0.68 -26.43 -25.06
CA ARG A 204 -0.51 -25.62 -26.27
C ARG A 204 -1.69 -24.67 -26.45
N ILE A 205 -1.40 -23.39 -26.70
CA ILE A 205 -2.41 -22.34 -26.92
C ILE A 205 -2.20 -21.70 -28.29
N ALA A 206 -3.27 -21.64 -29.08
CA ALA A 206 -3.31 -20.86 -30.32
C ALA A 206 -3.97 -19.50 -30.07
N ILE A 207 -3.34 -18.43 -30.55
CA ILE A 207 -3.88 -17.07 -30.46
C ILE A 207 -4.01 -16.50 -31.86
N VAL A 208 -5.20 -16.05 -32.24
CA VAL A 208 -5.45 -15.45 -33.55
C VAL A 208 -5.50 -13.93 -33.43
N GLY A 209 -4.49 -13.27 -33.98
CA GLY A 209 -4.30 -11.81 -33.96
C GLY A 209 -3.17 -11.38 -33.02
N ALA A 210 -2.17 -10.66 -33.54
CA ALA A 210 -1.06 -10.11 -32.79
C ALA A 210 -1.28 -8.62 -32.45
N GLY A 211 -2.52 -8.24 -32.12
CA GLY A 211 -2.85 -6.93 -31.55
C GLY A 211 -2.60 -6.87 -30.03
N PRO A 212 -2.94 -5.75 -29.37
CA PRO A 212 -2.71 -5.60 -27.92
C PRO A 212 -3.37 -6.69 -27.07
N SER A 213 -4.60 -7.10 -27.40
CA SER A 213 -5.30 -8.17 -26.67
C SER A 213 -4.61 -9.53 -26.84
N GLY A 214 -4.32 -9.93 -28.08
CA GLY A 214 -3.72 -11.22 -28.39
C GLY A 214 -2.29 -11.36 -27.86
N LEU A 215 -1.47 -10.33 -28.04
CA LEU A 215 -0.10 -10.32 -27.50
C LEU A 215 -0.08 -10.25 -25.96
N THR A 216 -1.05 -9.56 -25.33
CA THR A 216 -1.18 -9.59 -23.87
C THR A 216 -1.53 -10.99 -23.36
N CYS A 217 -2.48 -11.65 -24.02
CA CYS A 217 -2.81 -13.04 -23.70
C CYS A 217 -1.59 -13.94 -23.87
N ALA A 218 -0.83 -13.76 -24.97
CA ALA A 218 0.38 -14.51 -25.24
C ALA A 218 1.45 -14.32 -24.16
N TYR A 219 1.67 -13.08 -23.73
CA TYR A 219 2.64 -12.73 -22.69
C TYR A 219 2.34 -13.45 -21.37
N TYR A 220 1.10 -13.34 -20.85
CA TYR A 220 0.76 -13.96 -19.57
C TYR A 220 0.65 -15.49 -19.66
N SER A 221 0.12 -16.04 -20.75
CA SER A 221 0.08 -17.49 -20.95
C SER A 221 1.48 -18.10 -21.08
N ALA A 222 2.44 -17.38 -21.70
CA ALA A 222 3.83 -17.83 -21.75
C ALA A 222 4.48 -17.81 -20.36
N ILE A 223 4.20 -16.79 -19.53
CA ILE A 223 4.67 -16.71 -18.14
C ILE A 223 4.14 -17.89 -17.30
N SER A 224 2.88 -18.29 -17.49
CA SER A 224 2.29 -19.49 -16.88
C SER A 224 2.92 -20.81 -17.35
N GLY A 225 3.88 -20.79 -18.29
CA GLY A 225 4.56 -21.99 -18.76
C GLY A 225 3.84 -22.75 -19.87
N HIS A 226 2.86 -22.13 -20.56
CA HIS A 226 2.23 -22.71 -21.74
C HIS A 226 3.07 -22.51 -23.02
N ASP A 227 2.94 -23.40 -24.00
CA ASP A 227 3.50 -23.21 -25.35
C ASP A 227 2.51 -22.42 -26.21
N VAL A 228 2.87 -21.20 -26.57
CA VAL A 228 1.96 -20.24 -27.21
C VAL A 228 2.38 -19.97 -28.65
N THR A 229 1.44 -20.13 -29.57
CA THR A 229 1.58 -19.75 -30.99
C THR A 229 0.57 -18.68 -31.36
N VAL A 230 1.05 -17.53 -31.84
CA VAL A 230 0.24 -16.40 -32.30
C VAL A 230 0.22 -16.39 -33.82
N PHE A 231 -0.96 -16.37 -34.43
CA PHE A 231 -1.16 -16.25 -35.87
C PHE A 231 -1.57 -14.83 -36.24
N GLU A 232 -0.78 -14.17 -37.08
CA GLU A 232 -0.99 -12.78 -37.50
C GLU A 232 -1.16 -12.72 -39.03
N ARG A 233 -2.19 -12.01 -39.50
CA ARG A 233 -2.45 -11.83 -40.94
C ARG A 233 -1.45 -10.89 -41.59
N GLN A 234 -1.02 -9.86 -40.88
CA GLN A 234 -0.12 -8.82 -41.39
C GLN A 234 1.35 -9.29 -41.43
N HIS A 235 2.22 -8.48 -42.02
CA HIS A 235 3.65 -8.76 -42.11
C HIS A 235 4.38 -8.65 -40.77
N TYR A 236 3.92 -7.77 -39.88
CA TYR A 236 4.54 -7.49 -38.58
C TYR A 236 3.46 -7.51 -37.49
N ALA A 237 3.85 -7.92 -36.28
CA ALA A 237 2.97 -7.94 -35.11
C ALA A 237 2.74 -6.54 -34.54
N GLY A 238 1.66 -6.36 -33.77
CA GLY A 238 1.32 -5.10 -33.09
C GLY A 238 -0.10 -4.61 -33.40
N GLY A 239 -0.79 -5.21 -34.38
CA GLY A 239 -2.16 -4.88 -34.75
C GLY A 239 -2.38 -3.38 -34.95
N MET A 240 -3.46 -2.82 -34.39
CA MET A 240 -3.77 -1.38 -34.50
C MET A 240 -2.71 -0.47 -33.87
N MET A 241 -1.90 -0.94 -32.91
CA MET A 241 -0.78 -0.14 -32.37
C MET A 241 0.27 0.13 -33.46
N ARG A 242 0.51 -0.85 -34.34
CA ARG A 242 1.42 -0.70 -35.48
C ARG A 242 0.76 0.04 -36.64
N TYR A 243 -0.41 -0.42 -37.07
CA TYR A 243 -0.98 -0.01 -38.36
C TYR A 243 -1.98 1.14 -38.26
N GLY A 244 -2.50 1.44 -37.06
CA GLY A 244 -3.50 2.48 -36.84
C GLY A 244 -2.96 3.74 -36.14
N ILE A 245 -1.90 3.63 -35.34
CA ILE A 245 -1.31 4.78 -34.62
C ILE A 245 -0.13 5.34 -35.42
N PRO A 246 -0.02 6.66 -35.67
CA PRO A 246 1.10 7.23 -36.41
C PRO A 246 2.47 7.12 -35.72
N GLU A 247 3.53 7.11 -36.53
CA GLU A 247 4.95 7.04 -36.09
C GLU A 247 5.36 8.17 -35.12
N TYR A 248 4.84 9.38 -35.32
CA TYR A 248 5.18 10.54 -34.45
C TYR A 248 4.60 10.43 -33.02
N ARG A 249 3.62 9.54 -32.81
CA ARG A 249 3.03 9.24 -31.48
C ARG A 249 3.59 7.96 -30.90
N LEU A 250 3.70 6.92 -31.73
CA LEU A 250 4.22 5.62 -31.35
C LEU A 250 5.23 5.14 -32.38
N PRO A 251 6.53 5.40 -32.14
CA PRO A 251 7.60 4.91 -33.00
C PRO A 251 7.56 3.39 -33.11
N LYS A 252 7.72 2.87 -34.33
CA LYS A 252 7.55 1.43 -34.60
C LYS A 252 8.71 0.60 -34.10
N ASP A 253 9.91 1.17 -34.09
CA ASP A 253 11.08 0.52 -33.49
C ASP A 253 10.91 0.34 -31.99
N THR A 254 10.32 1.33 -31.32
CA THR A 254 10.00 1.27 -29.89
C THR A 254 8.94 0.21 -29.61
N LEU A 255 7.88 0.12 -30.43
CA LEU A 255 6.89 -0.95 -30.34
C LEU A 255 7.51 -2.34 -30.61
N GLU A 256 8.44 -2.44 -31.56
CA GLU A 256 9.11 -3.70 -31.87
C GLU A 256 9.88 -4.24 -30.67
N LYS A 257 10.63 -3.38 -29.96
CA LYS A 257 11.35 -3.77 -28.72
C LYS A 257 10.40 -4.35 -27.66
N GLU A 258 9.22 -3.78 -27.51
CA GLU A 258 8.20 -4.26 -26.55
C GLU A 258 7.60 -5.60 -26.98
N ILE A 259 7.48 -5.85 -28.29
CA ILE A 259 7.06 -7.15 -28.85
C ILE A 259 8.18 -8.20 -28.75
N ASP A 260 9.44 -7.80 -28.89
CA ASP A 260 10.59 -8.68 -28.75
C ASP A 260 10.68 -9.30 -27.36
N ILE A 261 10.30 -8.56 -26.31
CA ILE A 261 10.13 -9.11 -24.96
C ILE A 261 9.20 -10.32 -24.95
N ILE A 262 8.09 -10.25 -25.70
CA ILE A 262 7.12 -11.35 -25.81
C ILE A 262 7.73 -12.53 -26.59
N ARG A 263 8.48 -12.25 -27.67
CA ARG A 263 9.21 -13.29 -28.43
C ARG A 263 10.26 -13.98 -27.57
N ASN A 264 10.97 -13.22 -26.75
CA ASN A 264 12.02 -13.70 -25.84
C ASN A 264 11.46 -14.62 -24.73
N LEU A 265 10.15 -14.59 -24.44
CA LEU A 265 9.47 -15.58 -23.59
C LEU A 265 9.23 -16.93 -24.26
N GLY A 266 9.58 -17.04 -25.54
CA GLY A 266 9.37 -18.23 -26.37
C GLY A 266 8.04 -18.25 -27.12
N VAL A 267 7.32 -17.12 -27.18
CA VAL A 267 6.08 -17.02 -27.97
C VAL A 267 6.41 -17.06 -29.46
N LYS A 268 5.78 -17.99 -30.19
CA LYS A 268 5.96 -18.14 -31.64
C LYS A 268 4.97 -17.25 -32.37
N ILE A 269 5.44 -16.20 -33.04
CA ILE A 269 4.57 -15.30 -33.80
C ILE A 269 4.69 -15.61 -35.31
N MET A 270 3.65 -16.24 -35.87
CA MET A 270 3.54 -16.62 -37.26
C MET A 270 2.79 -15.55 -38.06
N THR A 271 3.54 -14.71 -38.77
CA THR A 271 2.99 -13.64 -39.61
C THR A 271 2.50 -14.16 -40.98
N LYS A 272 1.71 -13.35 -41.69
CA LYS A 272 1.07 -13.71 -42.97
C LYS A 272 0.17 -14.95 -42.91
N LYS A 273 -0.44 -15.23 -41.76
CA LYS A 273 -1.40 -16.32 -41.54
C LYS A 273 -2.76 -15.75 -41.20
N ALA A 274 -3.65 -15.72 -42.19
CA ALA A 274 -5.01 -15.23 -42.05
C ALA A 274 -6.00 -16.36 -41.73
N LEU A 275 -6.82 -16.17 -40.68
CA LEU A 275 -7.93 -17.06 -40.36
C LEU A 275 -8.99 -17.03 -41.48
N GLY A 276 -9.48 -18.20 -41.88
CA GLY A 276 -10.42 -18.38 -42.99
C GLY A 276 -9.77 -18.41 -44.38
N THR A 277 -8.45 -18.29 -44.48
CA THR A 277 -7.72 -18.42 -45.77
C THR A 277 -6.53 -19.37 -45.67
N HIS A 278 -5.67 -19.18 -44.66
CA HIS A 278 -4.45 -19.95 -44.47
C HIS A 278 -4.55 -20.97 -43.34
N ILE A 279 -5.41 -20.67 -42.36
CA ILE A 279 -5.68 -21.49 -41.17
C ILE A 279 -7.20 -21.51 -40.97
N ARG A 280 -7.72 -22.63 -40.46
CA ARG A 280 -9.13 -22.79 -40.08
C ARG A 280 -9.26 -22.88 -38.57
N LEU A 281 -10.36 -22.37 -38.04
CA LEU A 281 -10.66 -22.39 -36.60
C LEU A 281 -10.90 -23.80 -36.09
N GLU A 282 -11.53 -24.67 -36.90
CA GLU A 282 -11.70 -26.11 -36.60
C GLU A 282 -10.34 -26.78 -36.36
N ASP A 283 -9.39 -26.62 -37.29
CA ASP A 283 -8.05 -27.19 -37.17
C ASP A 283 -7.34 -26.69 -35.90
N LEU A 284 -7.44 -25.39 -35.59
CA LEU A 284 -6.85 -24.83 -34.38
C LEU A 284 -7.51 -25.36 -33.10
N GLN A 285 -8.81 -25.61 -33.11
CA GLN A 285 -9.55 -26.16 -31.98
C GLN A 285 -9.11 -27.59 -31.65
N ASP A 286 -8.81 -28.39 -32.67
CA ASP A 286 -8.36 -29.78 -32.54
C ASP A 286 -6.86 -29.89 -32.22
N ASP A 287 -6.04 -29.03 -32.84
CA ASP A 287 -4.58 -29.10 -32.71
C ASP A 287 -4.04 -28.47 -31.42
N PHE A 288 -4.80 -27.60 -30.75
CA PHE A 288 -4.38 -26.88 -29.54
C PHE A 288 -5.33 -27.15 -28.38
N ASP A 289 -4.80 -27.12 -27.15
CA ASP A 289 -5.62 -27.34 -25.95
C ASP A 289 -6.60 -26.18 -25.69
N ALA A 290 -6.26 -24.96 -26.16
CA ALA A 290 -7.15 -23.80 -26.14
C ALA A 290 -6.85 -22.82 -27.28
N VAL A 291 -7.88 -22.10 -27.72
CA VAL A 291 -7.79 -21.07 -28.76
C VAL A 291 -8.29 -19.72 -28.23
N TYR A 292 -7.57 -18.64 -28.51
CA TYR A 292 -7.97 -17.27 -28.20
C TYR A 292 -8.15 -16.43 -29.47
N LEU A 293 -9.34 -15.89 -29.67
CA LEU A 293 -9.69 -15.01 -30.79
C LEU A 293 -9.52 -13.54 -30.38
N ALA A 294 -8.53 -12.88 -30.98
CA ALA A 294 -8.19 -11.47 -30.79
C ALA A 294 -8.05 -10.74 -32.16
N ILE A 295 -8.99 -11.02 -33.07
CA ILE A 295 -8.93 -10.59 -34.48
C ILE A 295 -9.09 -9.07 -34.69
N GLY A 296 -9.62 -8.36 -33.68
CA GLY A 296 -9.83 -6.90 -33.71
C GLY A 296 -10.89 -6.41 -34.71
N SER A 297 -11.07 -5.09 -34.78
CA SER A 297 -12.06 -4.43 -35.66
C SER A 297 -11.38 -3.71 -36.82
N TRP A 298 -11.00 -4.46 -37.86
CA TRP A 298 -10.26 -3.91 -39.01
C TRP A 298 -11.13 -3.33 -40.13
N ASN A 299 -12.45 -3.55 -40.12
CA ASN A 299 -13.31 -3.09 -41.19
C ASN A 299 -13.68 -1.62 -40.96
N ALA A 300 -13.34 -0.74 -41.89
CA ALA A 300 -13.70 0.67 -41.76
C ALA A 300 -15.18 0.89 -42.10
N THR A 301 -15.86 1.75 -41.33
CA THR A 301 -17.27 2.09 -41.59
C THR A 301 -17.36 3.04 -42.79
N PRO A 302 -18.07 2.68 -43.88
CA PRO A 302 -18.29 3.57 -45.01
C PRO A 302 -19.24 4.72 -44.65
N MET A 303 -19.13 5.85 -45.35
CA MET A 303 -19.93 7.05 -45.09
C MET A 303 -21.37 6.91 -45.57
N HIS A 304 -21.63 5.98 -46.49
CA HIS A 304 -22.93 5.76 -47.12
C HIS A 304 -23.44 6.98 -47.88
N ILE A 305 -22.54 7.66 -48.60
CA ILE A 305 -22.84 8.82 -49.44
C ILE A 305 -22.43 8.56 -50.88
N GLU A 306 -23.09 9.22 -51.82
CA GLU A 306 -22.70 9.16 -53.23
C GLU A 306 -21.27 9.69 -53.43
N GLY A 307 -20.48 9.00 -54.26
CA GLY A 307 -19.09 9.36 -54.56
C GLY A 307 -18.04 8.88 -53.55
N GLU A 308 -18.41 8.10 -52.52
CA GLU A 308 -17.46 7.62 -51.50
C GLU A 308 -16.38 6.64 -52.03
N ASN A 309 -16.60 6.03 -53.20
CA ASN A 309 -15.65 5.10 -53.86
C ASN A 309 -14.80 5.77 -54.95
N LEU A 310 -14.83 7.11 -55.07
CA LEU A 310 -14.04 7.83 -56.06
C LEU A 310 -12.52 7.72 -55.79
N PRO A 311 -11.65 7.72 -56.81
CA PRO A 311 -10.21 7.68 -56.63
C PRO A 311 -9.69 8.82 -55.74
N GLY A 312 -8.96 8.49 -54.68
CA GLY A 312 -8.45 9.44 -53.68
C GLY A 312 -9.51 9.94 -52.69
N VAL A 313 -10.61 9.19 -52.54
CA VAL A 313 -11.40 9.14 -51.31
C VAL A 313 -10.92 7.91 -50.53
N TRP A 314 -10.53 8.10 -49.28
CA TRP A 314 -9.98 7.05 -48.42
C TRP A 314 -10.85 6.83 -47.18
N LEU A 315 -10.80 5.62 -46.64
CA LEU A 315 -11.28 5.37 -45.28
C LEU A 315 -10.11 5.51 -44.30
N GLY A 316 -10.35 6.09 -43.13
CA GLY A 316 -9.29 6.55 -42.22
C GLY A 316 -8.25 5.48 -41.84
N ILE A 317 -8.70 4.30 -41.42
CA ILE A 317 -7.78 3.19 -41.06
C ILE A 317 -6.98 2.73 -42.28
N GLN A 318 -7.63 2.62 -43.44
CA GLN A 318 -6.97 2.20 -44.67
C GLN A 318 -5.90 3.21 -45.06
N PHE A 319 -6.18 4.51 -44.96
CA PHE A 319 -5.20 5.56 -45.20
C PHE A 319 -3.99 5.42 -44.26
N LEU A 320 -4.21 5.32 -42.94
CA LEU A 320 -3.13 5.18 -41.96
C LEU A 320 -2.32 3.88 -42.15
N GLU A 321 -2.98 2.78 -42.50
CA GLU A 321 -2.33 1.51 -42.81
C GLU A 321 -1.43 1.66 -44.05
N GLN A 322 -1.89 2.31 -45.12
CA GLN A 322 -1.10 2.53 -46.33
C GLN A 322 0.08 3.48 -46.09
N VAL A 323 -0.10 4.53 -45.29
CA VAL A 323 1.00 5.41 -44.87
C VAL A 323 2.06 4.60 -44.10
N THR A 324 1.64 3.74 -43.19
CA THR A 324 2.54 2.87 -42.41
C THR A 324 3.28 1.88 -43.30
N LYS A 325 2.64 1.38 -44.35
CA LYS A 325 3.25 0.52 -45.39
C LYS A 325 4.16 1.29 -46.35
N GLN A 326 4.34 2.60 -46.14
CA GLN A 326 5.13 3.49 -46.99
C GLN A 326 4.64 3.49 -48.45
N ALA A 327 3.33 3.34 -48.65
CA ALA A 327 2.73 3.48 -49.96
C ALA A 327 2.90 4.92 -50.47
N ASP A 328 3.10 5.05 -51.78
CA ASP A 328 3.08 6.35 -52.45
C ASP A 328 1.63 6.81 -52.60
N ILE A 329 1.23 7.80 -51.80
CA ILE A 329 -0.14 8.33 -51.76
C ILE A 329 -0.10 9.76 -52.29
N GLN A 330 -0.74 10.00 -53.43
CA GLN A 330 -0.91 11.35 -53.97
C GLN A 330 -2.00 12.09 -53.19
N LEU A 331 -1.60 12.81 -52.14
CA LEU A 331 -2.50 13.56 -51.26
C LEU A 331 -3.03 14.86 -51.87
N GLY A 332 -2.23 15.51 -52.72
CA GLY A 332 -2.52 16.88 -53.18
C GLY A 332 -2.23 17.95 -52.11
N GLU A 333 -2.69 19.18 -52.36
CA GLU A 333 -2.45 20.31 -51.45
C GLU A 333 -3.56 20.48 -50.41
N ASN A 334 -4.81 20.14 -50.77
CA ASN A 334 -6.01 20.36 -49.96
C ASN A 334 -6.63 19.02 -49.54
N VAL A 335 -6.63 18.73 -48.24
CA VAL A 335 -7.17 17.48 -47.69
C VAL A 335 -8.34 17.76 -46.77
N VAL A 336 -9.43 17.02 -46.93
CA VAL A 336 -10.59 17.07 -46.04
C VAL A 336 -10.73 15.75 -45.28
N VAL A 337 -10.78 15.82 -43.96
CA VAL A 337 -10.98 14.67 -43.07
C VAL A 337 -12.37 14.75 -42.45
N ILE A 338 -13.14 13.68 -42.49
CA ILE A 338 -14.49 13.62 -41.96
C ILE A 338 -14.49 12.72 -40.73
N GLY A 339 -14.83 13.26 -39.56
CA GLY A 339 -14.87 12.51 -38.30
C GLY A 339 -14.42 13.35 -37.11
N GLY A 340 -14.60 12.82 -35.90
CA GLY A 340 -14.21 13.53 -34.66
C GLY A 340 -13.50 12.67 -33.62
N GLY A 341 -13.20 11.41 -33.94
CA GLY A 341 -12.45 10.51 -33.05
C GLY A 341 -10.94 10.60 -33.27
N ASN A 342 -10.16 9.90 -32.45
CA ASN A 342 -8.69 9.90 -32.52
C ASN A 342 -8.16 9.55 -33.93
N THR A 343 -8.79 8.59 -34.62
CA THR A 343 -8.43 8.26 -36.01
C THR A 343 -8.53 9.46 -36.96
N ALA A 344 -9.52 10.34 -36.79
CA ALA A 344 -9.67 11.53 -37.62
C ALA A 344 -8.55 12.55 -37.35
N ILE A 345 -8.19 12.73 -36.08
CA ILE A 345 -7.07 13.59 -35.68
C ILE A 345 -5.74 13.06 -36.23
N ASP A 346 -5.50 11.76 -36.08
CA ASP A 346 -4.30 11.09 -36.62
C ASP A 346 -4.23 11.24 -38.15
N CYS A 347 -5.34 11.04 -38.88
CA CYS A 347 -5.38 11.26 -40.33
C CYS A 347 -5.04 12.70 -40.71
N ALA A 348 -5.59 13.69 -40.01
CA ALA A 348 -5.35 15.11 -40.29
C ALA A 348 -3.87 15.49 -40.06
N ARG A 349 -3.30 15.09 -38.92
CA ARG A 349 -1.89 15.37 -38.57
C ARG A 349 -0.90 14.62 -39.46
N VAL A 350 -1.24 13.41 -39.91
CA VAL A 350 -0.45 12.66 -40.90
C VAL A 350 -0.49 13.32 -42.28
N ALA A 351 -1.65 13.84 -42.71
CA ALA A 351 -1.78 14.54 -43.99
C ALA A 351 -0.86 15.77 -44.05
N LEU A 352 -0.80 16.57 -42.97
CA LEU A 352 0.14 17.70 -42.86
C LEU A 352 1.60 17.26 -43.01
N ARG A 353 1.99 16.19 -42.29
CA ARG A 353 3.37 15.65 -42.34
C ARG A 353 3.77 15.08 -43.70
N LYS A 354 2.80 14.61 -44.47
CA LYS A 354 3.00 14.14 -45.85
C LYS A 354 2.97 15.25 -46.89
N GLY A 355 2.86 16.52 -46.47
CA GLY A 355 3.04 17.70 -47.31
C GLY A 355 1.77 18.42 -47.74
N ALA A 356 0.60 18.10 -47.17
CA ALA A 356 -0.61 18.87 -47.42
C ALA A 356 -0.46 20.31 -46.92
N LYS A 357 -0.85 21.30 -47.73
CA LYS A 357 -0.78 22.73 -47.38
C LYS A 357 -2.00 23.20 -46.59
N SER A 358 -3.16 22.60 -46.85
CA SER A 358 -4.42 22.87 -46.15
C SER A 358 -5.07 21.56 -45.75
N VAL A 359 -5.37 21.40 -44.46
CA VAL A 359 -6.10 20.25 -43.92
C VAL A 359 -7.30 20.74 -43.14
N LYS A 360 -8.50 20.35 -43.58
CA LYS A 360 -9.77 20.68 -42.94
C LYS A 360 -10.39 19.43 -42.32
N LEU A 361 -10.74 19.49 -41.05
CA LEU A 361 -11.45 18.41 -40.35
C LEU A 361 -12.91 18.80 -40.13
N ILE A 362 -13.83 18.02 -40.69
CA ILE A 362 -15.27 18.24 -40.62
C ILE A 362 -15.87 17.33 -39.55
N TYR A 363 -16.61 17.93 -38.62
CA TYR A 363 -17.32 17.21 -37.57
C TYR A 363 -18.77 17.67 -37.44
N ARG A 364 -19.68 16.69 -37.37
CA ARG A 364 -21.14 16.92 -37.33
C ARG A 364 -21.67 17.48 -36.01
N ARG A 365 -20.84 17.60 -34.98
CA ARG A 365 -21.20 18.20 -33.67
C ARG A 365 -20.17 19.28 -33.30
N THR A 366 -20.22 19.79 -32.07
CA THR A 366 -19.25 20.78 -31.59
C THR A 366 -18.00 20.09 -31.03
N ARG A 367 -17.01 20.91 -30.65
CA ARG A 367 -15.76 20.45 -30.03
C ARG A 367 -16.01 19.64 -28.74
N GLU A 368 -17.01 20.03 -27.94
CA GLU A 368 -17.30 19.38 -26.65
C GLU A 368 -17.78 17.94 -26.79
N GLU A 369 -18.42 17.59 -27.91
CA GLU A 369 -18.87 16.21 -28.16
C GLU A 369 -17.86 15.35 -28.94
N MET A 370 -16.67 15.87 -29.26
CA MET A 370 -15.64 15.11 -29.97
C MET A 370 -15.19 13.90 -29.12
N PRO A 371 -15.18 12.68 -29.69
CA PRO A 371 -14.63 11.52 -28.99
C PRO A 371 -13.10 11.49 -28.89
N ALA A 372 -12.39 12.34 -29.65
CA ALA A 372 -10.94 12.42 -29.57
C ALA A 372 -10.48 13.07 -28.26
N GLU A 373 -9.28 12.73 -27.81
CA GLU A 373 -8.72 13.30 -26.59
C GLU A 373 -8.46 14.81 -26.75
N SER A 374 -8.83 15.60 -25.74
CA SER A 374 -8.78 17.07 -25.84
C SER A 374 -7.39 17.61 -26.15
N TYR A 375 -6.34 17.01 -25.59
CA TYR A 375 -4.95 17.41 -25.85
C TYR A 375 -4.50 17.07 -27.28
N GLU A 376 -4.97 15.97 -27.87
CA GLU A 376 -4.68 15.65 -29.28
C GLU A 376 -5.39 16.61 -30.24
N VAL A 377 -6.61 17.03 -29.89
CA VAL A 377 -7.35 18.06 -30.63
C VAL A 377 -6.60 19.40 -30.59
N GLU A 378 -6.06 19.76 -29.43
CA GLU A 378 -5.24 20.99 -29.27
C GLU A 378 -3.95 20.93 -30.08
N GLU A 379 -3.23 19.80 -30.06
CA GLU A 379 -2.02 19.63 -30.84
C GLU A 379 -2.27 19.67 -32.35
N ALA A 380 -3.42 19.14 -32.82
CA ALA A 380 -3.82 19.26 -34.21
C ALA A 380 -4.10 20.73 -34.62
N LEU A 381 -4.74 21.51 -33.75
CA LEU A 381 -4.96 22.95 -33.97
C LEU A 381 -3.64 23.72 -33.99
N HIS A 382 -2.71 23.42 -33.07
CA HIS A 382 -1.38 24.04 -33.04
C HIS A 382 -0.54 23.74 -34.29
N GLU A 383 -0.74 22.57 -34.90
CA GLU A 383 -0.10 22.18 -36.16
C GLU A 383 -0.79 22.79 -37.41
N GLY A 384 -1.91 23.50 -37.25
CA GLY A 384 -2.58 24.22 -38.33
C GLY A 384 -3.74 23.46 -39.00
N VAL A 385 -4.28 22.41 -38.36
CA VAL A 385 -5.52 21.77 -38.84
C VAL A 385 -6.70 22.71 -38.63
N GLU A 386 -7.44 23.03 -39.69
CA GLU A 386 -8.66 23.83 -39.61
C GLU A 386 -9.86 22.92 -39.25
N MET A 387 -10.52 23.15 -38.11
CA MET A 387 -11.66 22.34 -37.67
C MET A 387 -12.99 23.03 -37.94
N LEU A 388 -13.85 22.36 -38.71
CA LEU A 388 -15.16 22.82 -39.13
C LEU A 388 -16.25 22.01 -38.41
N PHE A 389 -16.85 22.62 -37.39
CA PHE A 389 -17.91 22.01 -36.57
C PHE A 389 -19.29 22.18 -37.16
N LEU A 390 -20.26 21.41 -36.63
CA LEU A 390 -21.66 21.48 -37.00
C LEU A 390 -21.88 21.33 -38.51
N MET A 391 -21.20 20.36 -39.10
CA MET A 391 -21.19 20.13 -40.54
C MET A 391 -21.11 18.64 -40.84
N ALA A 392 -21.91 18.15 -41.79
CA ALA A 392 -21.80 16.77 -42.25
C ALA A 392 -21.80 16.67 -43.78
N PRO A 393 -21.11 15.67 -44.34
CA PRO A 393 -21.10 15.42 -45.76
C PRO A 393 -22.42 14.83 -46.25
N THR A 394 -22.83 15.17 -47.47
CA THR A 394 -24.03 14.64 -48.13
C THR A 394 -23.71 13.86 -49.41
N SER A 395 -22.77 14.34 -50.22
CA SER A 395 -22.25 13.64 -51.40
C SER A 395 -20.87 14.16 -51.83
N ILE A 396 -20.17 13.42 -52.69
CA ILE A 396 -18.88 13.79 -53.27
C ILE A 396 -19.02 13.78 -54.78
N VAL A 397 -18.70 14.91 -55.42
CA VAL A 397 -18.72 15.07 -56.88
C VAL A 397 -17.29 15.28 -57.38
N SER A 398 -16.96 14.78 -58.56
CA SER A 398 -15.67 15.05 -59.20
C SER A 398 -15.87 15.90 -60.46
N GLU A 399 -15.23 17.06 -60.50
CA GLU A 399 -15.23 17.99 -61.64
C GLU A 399 -13.78 18.38 -61.95
N ASP A 400 -13.36 18.24 -63.22
CA ASP A 400 -12.01 18.60 -63.71
C ASP A 400 -10.83 18.01 -62.89
N GLY A 401 -11.01 16.81 -62.33
CA GLY A 401 -9.98 16.12 -61.53
C GLY A 401 -9.88 16.58 -60.07
N LYS A 402 -10.65 17.60 -59.67
CA LYS A 402 -10.82 18.02 -58.27
C LYS A 402 -12.10 17.41 -57.69
N LYS A 403 -12.11 17.17 -56.37
CA LYS A 403 -13.30 16.68 -55.66
C LYS A 403 -13.98 17.83 -54.96
N LYS A 404 -15.30 17.87 -55.06
CA LYS A 404 -16.17 18.80 -54.34
C LYS A 404 -17.00 17.99 -53.34
N LEU A 405 -16.75 18.23 -52.06
CA LEU A 405 -17.53 17.67 -50.97
C LEU A 405 -18.75 18.56 -50.73
N GLN A 406 -19.95 18.00 -50.95
CA GLN A 406 -21.20 18.63 -50.59
C GLN A 406 -21.41 18.48 -49.08
N CYS A 407 -21.68 19.57 -48.39
CA CYS A 407 -21.91 19.60 -46.96
C CYS A 407 -23.20 20.33 -46.61
N ILE A 408 -23.82 19.91 -45.51
CA ILE A 408 -24.97 20.59 -44.90
C ILE A 408 -24.59 21.05 -43.49
N ARG A 409 -25.11 22.22 -43.07
CA ARG A 409 -24.93 22.69 -41.69
C ARG A 409 -25.83 21.90 -40.75
N MET A 410 -25.35 21.71 -39.53
CA MET A 410 -26.03 20.99 -38.47
C MET A 410 -26.34 21.94 -37.31
N GLU A 411 -27.36 21.59 -36.53
CA GLU A 411 -27.60 22.12 -35.20
C GLU A 411 -27.67 20.98 -34.18
N LEU A 412 -27.49 21.30 -32.89
CA LEU A 412 -27.59 20.32 -31.83
C LEU A 412 -29.03 20.19 -31.34
N GLY A 413 -29.63 19.03 -31.56
CA GLY A 413 -30.90 18.62 -30.97
C GLY A 413 -30.76 18.08 -29.55
N GLU A 414 -31.75 17.30 -29.12
CA GLU A 414 -31.75 16.68 -27.79
C GLU A 414 -30.61 15.65 -27.61
N PRO A 415 -30.08 15.48 -26.38
CA PRO A 415 -29.16 14.40 -26.05
C PRO A 415 -29.70 13.01 -26.42
N ASP A 416 -28.84 12.17 -26.98
CA ASP A 416 -29.11 10.75 -27.12
C ASP A 416 -28.91 10.00 -25.77
N ARG A 417 -29.14 8.67 -25.77
CA ARG A 417 -28.95 7.84 -24.57
C ARG A 417 -27.51 7.81 -24.04
N SER A 418 -26.53 8.23 -24.84
CA SER A 418 -25.13 8.39 -24.43
C SER A 418 -24.83 9.77 -23.84
N GLY A 419 -25.85 10.64 -23.71
CA GLY A 419 -25.70 12.01 -23.24
C GLY A 419 -25.21 13.00 -24.31
N ARG A 420 -24.88 12.52 -25.52
CA ARG A 420 -24.37 13.37 -26.61
C ARG A 420 -25.51 13.95 -27.41
N ARG A 421 -25.49 15.25 -27.67
CA ARG A 421 -26.53 15.92 -28.46
C ARG A 421 -26.60 15.36 -29.89
N ARG A 422 -27.82 15.13 -30.38
CA ARG A 422 -28.04 14.61 -31.74
C ARG A 422 -27.78 15.71 -32.76
N PRO A 423 -27.00 15.47 -33.82
CA PRO A 423 -26.88 16.42 -34.91
C PRO A 423 -28.18 16.41 -35.75
N VAL A 424 -28.73 17.58 -36.03
CA VAL A 424 -29.94 17.77 -36.84
C VAL A 424 -29.58 18.65 -38.05
N PRO A 425 -29.91 18.23 -39.29
CA PRO A 425 -29.60 19.02 -40.48
C PRO A 425 -30.43 20.31 -40.53
N ILE A 426 -29.79 21.41 -40.90
CA ILE A 426 -30.46 22.68 -41.20
C ILE A 426 -30.82 22.68 -42.69
N GLU A 427 -32.10 22.46 -43.00
CA GLU A 427 -32.58 22.41 -44.38
C GLU A 427 -32.27 23.70 -45.15
N GLY A 428 -31.83 23.55 -46.41
CA GLY A 428 -31.44 24.68 -47.27
C GLY A 428 -30.05 25.28 -47.02
N SER A 429 -29.25 24.70 -46.12
CA SER A 429 -27.92 25.19 -45.75
C SER A 429 -26.74 24.51 -46.49
N ASN A 430 -26.99 23.95 -47.67
CA ASN A 430 -25.98 23.20 -48.44
C ASN A 430 -24.91 24.11 -49.05
N PHE A 431 -23.65 23.67 -49.04
CA PHE A 431 -22.52 24.35 -49.69
C PHE A 431 -21.41 23.35 -50.02
N GLU A 432 -20.40 23.81 -50.78
CA GLU A 432 -19.35 22.97 -51.34
C GLU A 432 -17.98 23.28 -50.71
N ILE A 433 -17.17 22.23 -50.51
CA ILE A 433 -15.76 22.34 -50.13
C ILE A 433 -14.90 21.60 -51.17
N GLU A 434 -13.97 22.31 -51.79
CA GLU A 434 -12.98 21.71 -52.69
C GLU A 434 -11.90 20.93 -51.91
N ALA A 435 -11.54 19.75 -52.41
CA ALA A 435 -10.50 18.90 -51.86
C ALA A 435 -9.80 18.10 -52.96
N ASP A 436 -8.49 17.90 -52.80
CA ASP A 436 -7.72 16.96 -53.62
C ASP A 436 -7.86 15.54 -53.06
N THR A 437 -7.94 15.40 -51.74
CA THR A 437 -8.16 14.12 -51.03
C THR A 437 -9.22 14.25 -49.95
N ILE A 438 -10.10 13.24 -49.84
CA ILE A 438 -11.13 13.17 -48.79
C ILE A 438 -10.90 11.89 -47.97
N ILE A 439 -10.92 11.98 -46.65
CA ILE A 439 -10.68 10.85 -45.73
C ILE A 439 -11.87 10.68 -44.79
N GLY A 440 -12.64 9.60 -44.95
CA GLY A 440 -13.74 9.22 -44.07
C GLY A 440 -13.25 8.43 -42.85
N ALA A 441 -13.20 9.06 -41.68
CA ALA A 441 -12.75 8.49 -40.41
C ALA A 441 -13.90 8.42 -39.38
N ILE A 442 -14.97 7.71 -39.75
CA ILE A 442 -16.25 7.73 -39.00
C ILE A 442 -16.54 6.49 -38.15
N GLY A 443 -15.68 5.47 -38.17
CA GLY A 443 -15.85 4.27 -37.33
C GLY A 443 -15.12 3.03 -37.85
N GLN A 444 -15.19 1.97 -37.06
CA GLN A 444 -14.66 0.65 -37.39
C GLN A 444 -15.63 -0.44 -36.91
N SER A 445 -15.60 -1.60 -37.56
CA SER A 445 -16.39 -2.79 -37.21
C SER A 445 -15.56 -4.06 -37.33
N THR A 446 -16.03 -5.12 -36.66
CA THR A 446 -15.40 -6.43 -36.70
C THR A 446 -15.82 -7.16 -37.98
N ASN A 447 -14.84 -7.73 -38.69
CA ASN A 447 -15.13 -8.62 -39.81
C ASN A 447 -15.18 -10.06 -39.28
N THR A 448 -16.38 -10.64 -39.21
CA THR A 448 -16.64 -12.02 -38.79
C THR A 448 -17.15 -12.91 -39.93
N GLN A 449 -17.18 -12.40 -41.16
CA GLN A 449 -17.79 -13.11 -42.30
C GLN A 449 -17.13 -14.47 -42.59
N PHE A 450 -15.84 -14.60 -42.31
CA PHE A 450 -15.10 -15.85 -42.51
C PHE A 450 -15.44 -16.94 -41.48
N LEU A 451 -16.05 -16.60 -40.33
CA LEU A 451 -16.46 -17.58 -39.31
C LEU A 451 -17.71 -18.37 -39.72
N TYR A 452 -18.55 -17.81 -40.60
CA TYR A 452 -19.80 -18.46 -41.03
C TYR A 452 -19.60 -19.78 -41.78
N ASN A 453 -18.45 -19.96 -42.43
CA ASN A 453 -18.12 -21.14 -43.24
C ASN A 453 -17.17 -22.12 -42.53
N ASP A 454 -16.83 -21.86 -41.26
CA ASP A 454 -15.78 -22.60 -40.54
C ASP A 454 -16.33 -23.23 -39.26
N LEU A 455 -16.47 -22.48 -38.17
CA LEU A 455 -17.06 -22.94 -36.91
C LEU A 455 -17.96 -21.83 -36.35
N PRO A 456 -19.26 -22.06 -36.09
CA PRO A 456 -20.20 -20.98 -35.81
C PRO A 456 -20.16 -20.55 -34.34
N VAL A 457 -19.03 -19.97 -33.92
CA VAL A 457 -18.97 -19.20 -32.67
C VAL A 457 -20.10 -18.19 -32.68
N LYS A 458 -20.95 -18.19 -31.65
CA LYS A 458 -22.11 -17.30 -31.60
C LYS A 458 -21.69 -15.84 -31.68
N LEU A 459 -22.42 -15.07 -32.50
CA LEU A 459 -22.25 -13.64 -32.64
C LEU A 459 -23.39 -12.91 -31.94
N ASN A 460 -23.07 -11.76 -31.36
CA ASN A 460 -24.08 -10.87 -30.79
C ASN A 460 -24.84 -10.12 -31.90
N LYS A 461 -25.85 -9.33 -31.51
CA LYS A 461 -26.69 -8.55 -32.45
C LYS A 461 -25.94 -7.52 -33.31
N TRP A 462 -24.69 -7.20 -32.98
CA TRP A 462 -23.84 -6.23 -33.69
C TRP A 462 -22.85 -6.91 -34.65
N GLY A 463 -22.80 -8.25 -34.67
CA GLY A 463 -21.88 -9.03 -35.49
C GLY A 463 -20.51 -9.28 -34.85
N ASP A 464 -20.33 -8.88 -33.59
CA ASP A 464 -19.13 -9.18 -32.78
C ASP A 464 -19.27 -10.55 -32.09
N ILE A 465 -18.14 -11.13 -31.65
CA ILE A 465 -18.11 -12.45 -31.01
C ILE A 465 -18.80 -12.38 -29.63
N GLU A 466 -19.75 -13.27 -29.38
CA GLU A 466 -20.43 -13.39 -28.08
C GLU A 466 -19.57 -14.21 -27.11
N ILE A 467 -19.39 -13.68 -25.90
CA ILE A 467 -18.68 -14.36 -24.80
C ILE A 467 -19.46 -14.29 -23.49
N ASN A 468 -19.18 -15.22 -22.59
CA ASN A 468 -19.47 -15.03 -21.17
C ASN A 468 -18.51 -13.97 -20.60
N GLY A 469 -19.03 -12.79 -20.23
CA GLY A 469 -18.23 -11.67 -19.75
C GLY A 469 -17.44 -11.91 -18.45
N LYS A 470 -17.74 -12.98 -17.69
CA LYS A 470 -17.02 -13.38 -16.47
C LYS A 470 -15.94 -14.44 -16.70
N THR A 471 -16.01 -15.21 -17.78
CA THR A 471 -15.06 -16.30 -18.06
C THR A 471 -14.31 -16.11 -19.38
N SER A 472 -14.70 -15.13 -20.20
CA SER A 472 -14.17 -14.90 -21.56
C SER A 472 -14.38 -16.06 -22.55
N GLN A 473 -15.12 -17.10 -22.16
CA GLN A 473 -15.44 -18.24 -23.01
C GLN A 473 -16.49 -17.86 -24.05
N THR A 474 -16.33 -18.41 -25.25
CA THR A 474 -17.31 -18.29 -26.32
C THR A 474 -18.42 -19.36 -26.18
N SER A 475 -19.20 -19.61 -27.25
CA SER A 475 -20.12 -20.76 -27.29
C SER A 475 -19.41 -22.11 -27.30
N GLU A 476 -18.11 -22.15 -27.61
CA GLU A 476 -17.29 -23.35 -27.67
C GLU A 476 -16.38 -23.45 -26.45
N LEU A 477 -16.25 -24.68 -25.90
CA LEU A 477 -15.67 -24.91 -24.57
C LEU A 477 -14.21 -24.45 -24.44
N ASN A 478 -13.37 -24.76 -25.43
CA ASN A 478 -11.94 -24.45 -25.46
C ASN A 478 -11.61 -23.21 -26.30
N ILE A 479 -12.61 -22.43 -26.73
CA ILE A 479 -12.40 -21.20 -27.50
C ILE A 479 -12.83 -19.99 -26.66
N PHE A 480 -11.91 -19.04 -26.56
CA PHE A 480 -12.04 -17.79 -25.83
C PHE A 480 -11.94 -16.62 -26.81
N ALA A 481 -12.49 -15.46 -26.46
CA ALA A 481 -12.36 -14.26 -27.28
C ALA A 481 -12.26 -12.99 -26.44
N GLY A 482 -11.62 -11.94 -26.97
CA GLY A 482 -11.52 -10.65 -26.29
C GLY A 482 -10.84 -9.56 -27.12
N GLY A 483 -10.88 -8.34 -26.58
CA GLY A 483 -10.48 -7.14 -27.30
C GLY A 483 -11.60 -6.65 -28.23
N ASP A 484 -11.22 -5.89 -29.26
CA ASP A 484 -12.19 -5.15 -30.07
C ASP A 484 -13.18 -6.05 -30.81
N CYS A 485 -12.84 -7.31 -31.09
CA CYS A 485 -13.76 -8.25 -31.73
C CYS A 485 -14.92 -8.74 -30.84
N VAL A 486 -14.95 -8.31 -29.56
CA VAL A 486 -16.03 -8.57 -28.60
C VAL A 486 -16.75 -7.27 -28.23
N THR A 487 -15.99 -6.19 -28.02
CA THR A 487 -16.53 -4.92 -27.50
C THR A 487 -16.79 -3.87 -28.58
N GLY A 488 -16.32 -4.08 -29.80
CA GLY A 488 -16.07 -3.03 -30.78
C GLY A 488 -14.79 -2.24 -30.46
N PRO A 489 -14.45 -1.23 -31.29
CA PRO A 489 -13.21 -0.45 -31.17
C PRO A 489 -13.02 0.16 -29.78
N ALA A 490 -11.93 -0.21 -29.12
CA ALA A 490 -11.61 0.21 -27.76
C ALA A 490 -10.20 0.83 -27.66
N THR A 491 -9.83 1.27 -26.46
CA THR A 491 -8.48 1.78 -26.19
C THR A 491 -7.49 0.63 -25.99
N VAL A 492 -6.20 0.88 -26.22
CA VAL A 492 -5.14 -0.13 -26.03
C VAL A 492 -5.19 -0.75 -24.63
N ILE A 493 -5.42 0.06 -23.58
CA ILE A 493 -5.46 -0.42 -22.20
C ILE A 493 -6.68 -1.32 -21.91
N GLN A 494 -7.80 -1.13 -22.62
CA GLN A 494 -8.96 -2.02 -22.53
C GLN A 494 -8.68 -3.36 -23.21
N ALA A 495 -8.00 -3.34 -24.36
CA ALA A 495 -7.57 -4.56 -25.03
C ALA A 495 -6.55 -5.36 -24.19
N VAL A 496 -5.61 -4.67 -23.53
CA VAL A 496 -4.70 -5.28 -22.54
C VAL A 496 -5.48 -5.94 -21.40
N ALA A 497 -6.49 -5.26 -20.84
CA ALA A 497 -7.33 -5.83 -19.79
C ALA A 497 -8.08 -7.08 -20.24
N ALA A 498 -8.60 -7.09 -21.48
CA ALA A 498 -9.28 -8.25 -22.05
C ALA A 498 -8.33 -9.43 -22.27
N GLY A 499 -7.15 -9.18 -22.85
CA GLY A 499 -6.13 -10.22 -23.06
C GLY A 499 -5.64 -10.86 -21.77
N ARG A 500 -5.45 -10.07 -20.71
CA ARG A 500 -5.05 -10.59 -19.39
C ARG A 500 -6.13 -11.48 -18.77
N ARG A 501 -7.39 -11.01 -18.74
CA ARG A 501 -8.51 -11.81 -18.23
C ARG A 501 -8.68 -13.13 -19.01
N ALA A 502 -8.47 -13.10 -20.32
CA ALA A 502 -8.51 -14.30 -21.14
C ALA A 502 -7.36 -15.27 -20.81
N ALA A 503 -6.13 -14.78 -20.61
CA ALA A 503 -5.01 -15.63 -20.20
C ALA A 503 -5.26 -16.31 -18.85
N GLU A 504 -5.77 -15.58 -17.84
CA GLU A 504 -6.13 -16.11 -16.53
C GLU A 504 -7.24 -17.18 -16.64
N ALA A 505 -8.24 -16.94 -17.50
CA ALA A 505 -9.32 -17.89 -17.74
C ALA A 505 -8.84 -19.16 -18.47
N ILE A 506 -7.99 -19.02 -19.49
CA ILE A 506 -7.40 -20.14 -20.24
C ILE A 506 -6.52 -20.98 -19.33
N ASP A 507 -5.64 -20.36 -18.53
CA ASP A 507 -4.80 -21.05 -17.54
C ASP A 507 -5.65 -21.88 -16.57
N SER A 508 -6.70 -21.28 -16.00
CA SER A 508 -7.60 -22.00 -15.10
C SER A 508 -8.32 -23.16 -15.80
N PHE A 509 -8.79 -22.96 -17.03
CA PHE A 509 -9.42 -24.02 -17.82
C PHE A 509 -8.45 -25.19 -18.06
N LEU A 510 -7.22 -24.91 -18.48
CA LEU A 510 -6.22 -25.92 -18.82
C LEU A 510 -5.68 -26.66 -17.59
N MET A 511 -5.51 -25.96 -16.47
CA MET A 511 -4.90 -26.51 -15.26
C MET A 511 -5.92 -27.11 -14.28
N LYS A 512 -7.17 -26.63 -14.26
CA LYS A 512 -8.23 -27.09 -13.34
C LYS A 512 -9.39 -27.80 -14.04
N GLY A 513 -9.50 -27.71 -15.36
CA GLY A 513 -10.61 -28.27 -16.16
C GLY A 513 -11.86 -27.39 -16.24
N TYR A 514 -11.89 -26.25 -15.55
CA TYR A 514 -13.00 -25.30 -15.59
C TYR A 514 -12.54 -23.86 -15.28
N VAL A 515 -13.34 -22.88 -15.69
CA VAL A 515 -13.12 -21.46 -15.41
C VAL A 515 -14.01 -21.02 -14.24
N PRO A 516 -13.46 -20.69 -13.06
CA PRO A 516 -14.25 -20.05 -12.01
C PRO A 516 -14.72 -18.68 -12.52
N GLU A 517 -15.95 -18.30 -12.18
CA GLU A 517 -16.41 -16.94 -12.49
C GLU A 517 -15.49 -15.92 -11.82
N SER A 518 -15.04 -14.90 -12.57
CA SER A 518 -14.24 -13.83 -11.98
C SER A 518 -15.08 -13.07 -10.94
N HIS A 519 -14.65 -13.08 -9.68
CA HIS A 519 -15.22 -12.26 -8.62
C HIS A 519 -14.36 -11.01 -8.43
N MET A 520 -15.01 -9.84 -8.30
CA MET A 520 -14.29 -8.65 -7.87
C MET A 520 -14.20 -8.66 -6.35
N ASP A 521 -13.00 -8.52 -5.82
CA ASP A 521 -12.80 -8.27 -4.41
C ASP A 521 -13.66 -7.08 -3.93
N TYR A 522 -14.13 -7.16 -2.69
CA TYR A 522 -14.84 -6.06 -2.07
C TYR A 522 -13.99 -4.78 -2.07
N SER A 523 -14.58 -3.65 -2.46
CA SER A 523 -13.97 -2.34 -2.35
C SER A 523 -15.01 -1.30 -1.99
N CYS A 524 -14.86 -0.69 -0.81
CA CYS A 524 -15.62 0.49 -0.43
C CYS A 524 -15.09 1.73 -1.18
N SER A 525 -15.96 2.73 -1.34
CA SER A 525 -15.66 4.05 -1.88
C SER A 525 -16.18 5.15 -0.94
N ARG A 526 -15.43 6.25 -0.86
CA ARG A 526 -15.86 7.51 -0.21
C ARG A 526 -16.81 8.35 -1.08
N GLY A 527 -17.07 7.93 -2.33
CA GLY A 527 -17.96 8.64 -3.27
C GLY A 527 -17.20 9.39 -4.36
N SER A 528 -17.93 10.19 -5.14
CA SER A 528 -17.37 11.06 -6.20
C SER A 528 -16.61 12.26 -5.61
N MET A 529 -15.99 13.10 -6.45
CA MET A 529 -15.35 14.34 -5.99
C MET A 529 -16.37 15.35 -5.41
N GLU A 530 -17.62 15.27 -5.82
CA GLU A 530 -18.72 16.13 -5.35
C GLU A 530 -19.22 15.71 -3.96
N ASP A 531 -19.14 14.42 -3.63
CA ASP A 531 -19.54 13.88 -2.32
C ASP A 531 -18.55 14.24 -1.20
N LEU A 532 -17.31 14.60 -1.54
CA LEU A 532 -16.21 14.79 -0.58
C LEU A 532 -16.15 16.22 -0.01
N PRO A 533 -15.81 16.37 1.29
CA PRO A 533 -15.60 17.68 1.89
C PRO A 533 -14.36 18.37 1.31
N LYS A 534 -14.53 19.55 0.71
CA LYS A 534 -13.42 20.33 0.10
C LYS A 534 -12.30 20.66 1.09
N TRP A 535 -12.65 20.97 2.33
CA TRP A 535 -11.69 21.33 3.38
C TRP A 535 -10.71 20.22 3.77
N ASP A 536 -11.04 18.95 3.45
CA ASP A 536 -10.15 17.80 3.64
C ASP A 536 -8.88 17.94 2.79
N PHE A 537 -8.95 18.70 1.69
CA PHE A 537 -7.88 18.85 0.71
C PHE A 537 -7.08 20.16 0.84
N GLU A 538 -7.57 21.13 1.59
CA GLU A 538 -6.96 22.48 1.72
C GLU A 538 -5.57 22.50 2.36
N HIS A 539 -5.24 21.50 3.18
CA HIS A 539 -3.96 21.42 3.88
C HIS A 539 -2.81 20.92 2.99
N PHE A 540 -3.12 20.34 1.83
CA PHE A 540 -2.10 19.87 0.91
C PHE A 540 -1.46 21.07 0.17
N PRO A 541 -0.12 21.10 0.03
CA PRO A 541 0.54 22.15 -0.72
C PRO A 541 0.12 22.09 -2.19
N ARG A 542 -0.22 23.24 -2.78
CA ARG A 542 -0.49 23.38 -4.21
C ARG A 542 0.83 23.38 -4.97
N LEU A 543 0.97 22.45 -5.93
CA LEU A 543 2.18 22.22 -6.70
C LEU A 543 1.84 22.19 -8.19
N GLU A 544 2.71 22.73 -9.03
CA GLU A 544 2.53 22.68 -10.49
C GLU A 544 2.68 21.23 -10.99
N ARG A 545 1.83 20.87 -11.96
CA ARG A 545 1.89 19.56 -12.63
C ARG A 545 3.05 19.51 -13.60
N ALA A 546 3.80 18.42 -13.59
CA ALA A 546 4.84 18.17 -14.59
C ALA A 546 4.25 18.13 -16.01
N LYS A 547 4.73 19.04 -16.86
CA LYS A 547 4.37 19.11 -18.28
C LYS A 547 5.24 18.16 -19.08
N MET A 548 4.66 17.51 -20.09
CA MET A 548 5.42 16.66 -21.01
C MET A 548 6.29 17.55 -21.92
N PRO A 549 7.63 17.43 -21.90
CA PRO A 549 8.48 18.12 -22.85
C PRO A 549 8.15 17.63 -24.27
N SER A 550 8.11 18.55 -25.23
CA SER A 550 7.85 18.23 -26.64
C SER A 550 8.76 19.03 -27.57
N ILE A 551 8.92 18.55 -28.80
CA ILE A 551 9.66 19.28 -29.84
C ILE A 551 8.86 20.50 -30.33
N ASP A 552 9.57 21.56 -30.71
CA ASP A 552 9.00 22.79 -31.28
C ASP A 552 8.18 22.52 -32.54
N LEU A 553 7.13 23.33 -32.78
CA LEU A 553 6.21 23.17 -33.90
C LEU A 553 6.93 23.09 -35.27
N LYS A 554 7.91 23.96 -35.52
CA LYS A 554 8.70 23.93 -36.77
C LYS A 554 9.45 22.63 -36.98
N ALA A 555 9.90 21.99 -35.90
CA ALA A 555 10.62 20.73 -35.97
C ALA A 555 9.71 19.53 -36.28
N ARG A 556 8.38 19.71 -36.22
CA ARG A 556 7.37 18.68 -36.53
C ARG A 556 7.03 18.63 -38.02
N GLU A 557 7.38 19.65 -38.79
CA GLU A 557 6.99 19.79 -40.20
C GLU A 557 7.70 18.77 -41.10
N GLY A 558 6.95 18.16 -42.02
CA GLY A 558 7.48 17.28 -43.08
C GLY A 558 8.16 15.99 -42.58
N ASN A 559 7.98 15.60 -41.33
CA ASN A 559 8.63 14.43 -40.76
C ASN A 559 7.77 13.73 -39.70
N PHE A 560 8.24 12.58 -39.25
CA PHE A 560 7.56 11.73 -38.27
C PHE A 560 8.34 11.58 -36.97
N LYS A 561 9.20 12.56 -36.61
CA LYS A 561 9.90 12.55 -35.32
C LYS A 561 8.88 12.50 -34.18
N GLU A 562 9.22 11.72 -33.15
CA GLU A 562 8.41 11.61 -31.95
C GLU A 562 8.22 13.00 -31.32
N VAL A 563 6.97 13.39 -31.05
CA VAL A 563 6.66 14.76 -30.63
C VAL A 563 6.99 14.99 -29.17
N GLU A 564 6.59 14.06 -28.31
CA GLU A 564 6.82 14.12 -26.86
C GLU A 564 8.13 13.43 -26.49
N LEU A 565 8.89 13.99 -25.54
CA LEU A 565 10.26 13.56 -25.22
C LEU A 565 10.40 12.77 -23.91
N GLY A 566 9.36 12.71 -23.07
CA GLY A 566 9.41 12.08 -21.74
C GLY A 566 9.89 13.03 -20.64
N LEU A 567 9.62 12.66 -19.37
CA LEU A 567 10.07 13.42 -18.20
C LEU A 567 11.55 13.12 -17.87
N SER A 568 12.21 14.04 -17.16
CA SER A 568 13.47 13.71 -16.46
C SER A 568 13.21 12.85 -15.22
N GLU A 569 14.25 12.21 -14.69
CA GLU A 569 14.15 11.45 -13.43
C GLU A 569 13.59 12.31 -12.29
N GLU A 570 14.17 13.50 -12.11
CA GLU A 570 13.77 14.42 -11.04
C GLU A 570 12.31 14.83 -11.19
N ALA A 571 11.88 15.20 -12.40
CA ALA A 571 10.49 15.56 -12.67
C ALA A 571 9.53 14.38 -12.42
N ALA A 572 9.89 13.17 -12.82
CA ALA A 572 9.08 11.98 -12.56
C ALA A 572 8.96 11.65 -11.06
N ARG A 573 10.05 11.83 -10.30
CA ARG A 573 10.08 11.64 -8.84
C ARG A 573 9.23 12.68 -8.13
N GLU A 574 9.37 13.96 -8.46
CA GLU A 574 8.56 15.03 -7.86
C GLU A 574 7.08 14.90 -8.21
N GLU A 575 6.76 14.62 -9.48
CA GLU A 575 5.38 14.39 -9.92
C GLU A 575 4.74 13.21 -9.17
N SER A 576 5.50 12.13 -8.95
CA SER A 576 5.04 10.99 -8.15
C SER A 576 4.75 11.37 -6.69
N ARG A 577 5.49 12.32 -6.11
CA ARG A 577 5.29 12.80 -4.73
C ARG A 577 4.03 13.65 -4.57
N ARG A 578 3.47 14.18 -5.65
CA ARG A 578 2.17 14.86 -5.63
C ARG A 578 1.01 13.91 -5.30
N CYS A 579 1.21 12.59 -5.42
CA CYS A 579 0.19 11.58 -5.09
C CYS A 579 -0.28 11.67 -3.63
N LEU A 580 -1.59 11.85 -3.43
CA LEU A 580 -2.20 11.95 -2.10
C LEU A 580 -2.33 10.59 -1.37
N ARG A 581 -2.03 9.47 -2.06
CA ARG A 581 -2.19 8.10 -1.54
C ARG A 581 -3.59 7.85 -0.94
N CYS A 582 -4.62 8.24 -1.69
CA CYS A 582 -6.02 8.18 -1.25
C CYS A 582 -6.57 6.76 -1.04
N GLY A 583 -5.96 5.72 -1.63
CA GLY A 583 -6.34 4.33 -1.41
C GLY A 583 -5.78 3.76 -0.11
N CYS A 584 -6.48 2.80 0.48
CA CYS A 584 -6.07 2.18 1.73
C CYS A 584 -4.73 1.43 1.62
N ASN A 585 -3.78 1.71 2.52
CA ASN A 585 -2.47 1.04 2.56
C ASN A 585 -2.57 -0.46 2.89
N LYS A 586 -3.70 -0.91 3.46
CA LYS A 586 -3.99 -2.31 3.79
C LYS A 586 -4.69 -3.08 2.67
N GLN A 587 -4.85 -2.52 1.47
CA GLN A 587 -5.70 -3.12 0.42
C GLN A 587 -5.44 -4.61 0.13
N TYR A 588 -4.19 -5.07 0.23
CA TYR A 588 -3.78 -6.46 -0.04
C TYR A 588 -3.73 -7.38 1.18
N ASN A 589 -3.87 -6.85 2.40
CA ASN A 589 -3.77 -7.59 3.66
C ASN A 589 -4.77 -7.07 4.71
N CYS A 590 -5.96 -6.72 4.26
CA CYS A 590 -7.06 -6.25 5.10
C CYS A 590 -8.01 -7.42 5.40
N ASP A 591 -8.01 -7.90 6.64
CA ASP A 591 -8.86 -9.02 7.08
C ASP A 591 -10.34 -8.75 6.77
N LEU A 592 -10.80 -7.50 6.97
CA LEU A 592 -12.18 -7.10 6.65
C LEU A 592 -12.51 -7.26 5.17
N ARG A 593 -11.58 -6.89 4.28
CA ARG A 593 -11.77 -6.95 2.82
C ARG A 593 -11.75 -8.40 2.34
N ASN A 594 -10.85 -9.21 2.89
CA ASN A 594 -10.77 -10.63 2.60
C ASN A 594 -12.07 -11.34 3.00
N GLU A 595 -12.52 -11.16 4.25
CA GLU A 595 -13.78 -11.74 4.72
C GLU A 595 -15.00 -11.26 3.92
N ALA A 596 -15.05 -9.99 3.52
CA ALA A 596 -16.11 -9.46 2.68
C ALA A 596 -16.11 -10.08 1.27
N SER A 597 -14.92 -10.27 0.68
CA SER A 597 -14.76 -10.87 -0.64
C SER A 597 -15.13 -12.36 -0.62
N ASP A 598 -14.65 -13.10 0.38
CA ASP A 598 -14.94 -14.53 0.58
C ASP A 598 -16.44 -14.82 0.75
N HIS A 599 -17.20 -13.85 1.26
CA HIS A 599 -18.65 -13.93 1.44
C HIS A 599 -19.45 -13.25 0.30
N ASN A 600 -18.79 -12.88 -0.80
CA ASN A 600 -19.40 -12.25 -1.98
C ASN A 600 -20.23 -11.00 -1.63
N ILE A 601 -19.70 -10.16 -0.74
CA ILE A 601 -20.31 -8.86 -0.43
C ILE A 601 -20.02 -7.90 -1.58
N MET A 602 -21.05 -7.23 -2.06
CA MET A 602 -20.93 -6.16 -3.04
C MET A 602 -21.05 -4.82 -2.30
N TYR A 603 -20.26 -3.83 -2.70
CA TYR A 603 -20.42 -2.48 -2.17
C TYR A 603 -21.70 -1.85 -2.73
N GLU A 604 -22.57 -1.42 -1.82
CA GLU A 604 -23.74 -0.59 -2.13
C GLU A 604 -23.62 0.74 -1.39
N LYS A 605 -24.02 1.84 -2.03
CA LYS A 605 -24.01 3.17 -1.39
C LYS A 605 -24.99 3.13 -0.21
N PRO A 606 -24.55 3.37 1.04
CA PRO A 606 -25.45 3.35 2.19
C PRO A 606 -26.56 4.39 2.07
N ILE A 607 -27.75 4.05 2.61
CA ILE A 607 -28.92 4.94 2.61
C ILE A 607 -28.72 6.10 3.60
N HIS A 608 -28.03 5.85 4.71
CA HIS A 608 -27.71 6.89 5.70
C HIS A 608 -26.48 7.69 5.28
N GLU A 609 -26.42 8.93 5.73
CA GLU A 609 -25.20 9.73 5.60
C GLU A 609 -24.12 9.18 6.54
N ARG A 610 -22.97 8.82 5.97
CA ARG A 610 -21.79 8.43 6.74
C ARG A 610 -21.09 9.72 7.21
N PRO A 611 -21.06 10.04 8.51
CA PRO A 611 -20.34 11.22 8.99
C PRO A 611 -18.86 11.06 8.67
N TYR A 612 -18.28 12.08 8.05
CA TYR A 612 -16.84 12.13 7.81
C TYR A 612 -16.12 12.47 9.12
N ILE A 613 -15.11 11.68 9.47
CA ILE A 613 -14.31 11.92 10.67
C ILE A 613 -12.90 12.34 10.22
N PRO A 614 -12.39 13.52 10.64
CA PRO A 614 -11.01 13.88 10.35
C PRO A 614 -10.01 12.82 10.82
N ILE A 615 -8.92 12.66 10.07
CA ILE A 615 -7.80 11.83 10.50
C ILE A 615 -7.16 12.49 11.73
N VAL A 616 -6.93 11.72 12.78
CA VAL A 616 -6.35 12.21 14.03
C VAL A 616 -4.84 11.91 14.05
N GLU A 617 -4.03 12.97 14.10
CA GLU A 617 -2.56 12.93 14.12
C GLU A 617 -1.99 13.52 15.42
N ASP A 618 -2.55 13.12 16.55
CA ASP A 618 -2.21 13.61 17.90
C ASP A 618 -1.08 12.81 18.58
N HIS A 619 -0.31 12.06 17.80
CA HIS A 619 0.87 11.32 18.24
C HIS A 619 1.96 11.36 17.16
N PRO A 620 3.25 11.47 17.51
CA PRO A 620 4.33 11.64 16.53
C PRO A 620 4.42 10.54 15.47
N PHE A 621 4.01 9.31 15.79
CA PHE A 621 4.13 8.13 14.92
C PHE A 621 2.84 7.34 14.68
N ILE A 622 1.76 7.62 15.40
CA ILE A 622 0.52 6.80 15.32
C ILE A 622 -0.56 7.69 14.72
N VAL A 623 -1.19 7.22 13.66
CA VAL A 623 -2.28 7.90 12.95
C VAL A 623 -3.57 7.12 13.18
N ARG A 624 -4.66 7.82 13.48
CA ARG A 624 -5.98 7.21 13.71
C ARG A 624 -6.97 7.70 12.67
N ASP A 625 -7.44 6.80 11.82
CA ASP A 625 -8.44 7.06 10.79
C ASP A 625 -9.74 6.31 11.14
N HIS A 626 -10.63 7.00 11.84
CA HIS A 626 -11.90 6.43 12.27
C HIS A 626 -12.84 6.11 11.13
N ASN A 627 -12.64 6.65 9.92
CA ASN A 627 -13.46 6.28 8.76
C ASN A 627 -13.27 4.81 8.38
N LYS A 628 -12.10 4.23 8.66
CA LYS A 628 -11.81 2.81 8.46
C LYS A 628 -12.26 1.93 9.63
N CYS A 629 -12.47 2.51 10.81
CA CYS A 629 -12.72 1.76 12.05
C CYS A 629 -14.06 1.01 12.04
N ILE A 630 -14.01 -0.29 12.35
CA ILE A 630 -15.18 -1.16 12.50
C ILE A 630 -15.61 -1.39 13.96
N SER A 631 -15.05 -0.61 14.89
CA SER A 631 -15.37 -0.66 16.33
C SER A 631 -15.27 -2.05 16.97
N CYS A 632 -14.32 -2.86 16.49
CA CYS A 632 -14.12 -4.24 16.96
C CYS A 632 -13.54 -4.32 18.39
N GLY A 633 -12.95 -3.23 18.92
CA GLY A 633 -12.38 -3.16 20.26
C GLY A 633 -11.03 -3.87 20.45
N ARG A 634 -10.45 -4.46 19.39
CA ARG A 634 -9.18 -5.21 19.46
C ARG A 634 -8.01 -4.32 19.91
N CYS A 635 -7.99 -3.06 19.45
CA CYS A 635 -6.99 -2.06 19.84
C CYS A 635 -7.08 -1.63 21.31
N ILE A 636 -8.29 -1.52 21.86
CA ILE A 636 -8.53 -1.22 23.27
C ILE A 636 -8.02 -2.37 24.14
N ALA A 637 -8.44 -3.60 23.81
CA ALA A 637 -8.01 -4.80 24.53
C ALA A 637 -6.49 -5.00 24.46
N ALA A 638 -5.86 -4.77 23.29
CA ALA A 638 -4.41 -4.84 23.17
C ALA A 638 -3.69 -3.79 24.03
N CYS A 639 -4.23 -2.59 24.14
CA CYS A 639 -3.65 -1.54 24.98
C CYS A 639 -3.76 -1.86 26.48
N ALA A 640 -4.88 -2.45 26.91
CA ALA A 640 -5.13 -2.76 28.31
C ALA A 640 -4.49 -4.07 28.76
N GLU A 641 -4.68 -5.16 28.02
CA GLU A 641 -4.32 -6.52 28.43
C GLU A 641 -2.96 -6.98 27.91
N VAL A 642 -2.56 -6.58 26.70
CA VAL A 642 -1.27 -7.00 26.13
C VAL A 642 -0.14 -6.14 26.66
N GLU A 643 -0.22 -4.82 26.52
CA GLU A 643 0.85 -3.93 26.98
C GLU A 643 0.68 -3.50 28.45
N GLY A 644 -0.51 -3.00 28.84
CA GLY A 644 -0.82 -2.57 30.21
C GLY A 644 -1.19 -1.09 30.47
N PRO A 645 -0.90 -0.08 29.63
CA PRO A 645 -1.14 1.31 30.02
C PRO A 645 -2.61 1.73 30.01
N ASP A 646 -3.51 0.95 29.37
CA ASP A 646 -4.98 1.13 29.36
C ASP A 646 -5.48 2.54 28.94
N VAL A 647 -4.84 3.14 27.93
CA VAL A 647 -5.13 4.53 27.51
C VAL A 647 -6.27 4.67 26.53
N LEU A 648 -6.80 3.59 25.96
CA LEU A 648 -7.85 3.63 24.93
C LEU A 648 -9.20 3.19 25.50
N ALA A 649 -10.29 3.78 25.01
CA ALA A 649 -11.64 3.40 25.41
C ALA A 649 -12.68 3.67 24.30
N PHE A 650 -13.86 3.07 24.44
CA PHE A 650 -15.00 3.34 23.58
C PHE A 650 -15.74 4.61 24.00
N TYR A 651 -16.20 5.36 23.00
CA TYR A 651 -17.05 6.53 23.19
C TYR A 651 -18.17 6.53 22.16
N MET A 652 -19.32 7.06 22.54
CA MET A 652 -20.43 7.30 21.62
C MET A 652 -20.45 8.78 21.23
N LYS A 653 -20.44 9.05 19.93
CA LYS A 653 -20.61 10.39 19.39
C LYS A 653 -21.52 10.32 18.16
N HIS A 654 -22.58 11.12 18.16
CA HIS A 654 -23.60 11.16 17.08
C HIS A 654 -24.13 9.78 16.67
N GLY A 655 -24.47 8.94 17.66
CA GLY A 655 -24.99 7.59 17.41
C GLY A 655 -23.96 6.57 16.91
N ARG A 656 -22.67 6.96 16.77
CA ARG A 656 -21.58 6.08 16.35
C ARG A 656 -20.65 5.75 17.51
N GLN A 657 -20.26 4.49 17.59
CA GLN A 657 -19.25 4.02 18.54
C GLN A 657 -17.85 4.23 17.95
N LEU A 658 -17.00 4.98 18.63
CA LEU A 658 -15.64 5.34 18.22
C LEU A 658 -14.62 4.94 19.29
N VAL A 659 -13.34 4.89 18.90
CA VAL A 659 -12.22 4.60 19.81
C VAL A 659 -11.47 5.90 20.10
N GLY A 660 -11.45 6.31 21.36
CA GLY A 660 -10.76 7.50 21.85
C GLY A 660 -9.73 7.17 22.93
N THR A 661 -9.11 8.19 23.50
CA THR A 661 -8.30 8.10 24.71
C THR A 661 -9.20 8.12 25.94
N ARG A 662 -8.82 7.39 26.98
CA ARG A 662 -9.58 7.23 28.23
C ARG A 662 -9.83 8.58 28.94
N SER A 663 -8.82 9.46 28.90
CA SER A 663 -8.81 10.74 29.62
C SER A 663 -9.52 11.88 28.89
N GLY A 664 -9.69 11.81 27.57
CA GLY A 664 -10.10 12.99 26.80
C GLY A 664 -8.96 13.64 26.02
N LEU A 665 -7.72 13.37 26.39
CA LEU A 665 -6.53 14.12 25.95
C LEU A 665 -5.95 13.59 24.62
N PRO A 666 -5.18 14.41 23.90
CA PRO A 666 -4.30 13.95 22.82
C PRO A 666 -3.46 12.74 23.24
N LEU A 667 -3.30 11.75 22.35
CA LEU A 667 -2.62 10.50 22.67
C LEU A 667 -1.19 10.70 23.20
N HIS A 668 -0.45 11.69 22.68
CA HIS A 668 0.90 12.02 23.15
C HIS A 668 0.95 12.68 24.54
N GLU A 669 -0.18 13.17 25.07
CA GLU A 669 -0.33 13.74 26.43
C GLU A 669 -0.86 12.70 27.44
N THR A 670 -1.20 11.50 26.98
CA THR A 670 -1.61 10.38 27.85
C THR A 670 -0.43 9.54 28.33
N ASP A 671 -0.71 8.52 29.12
CA ASP A 671 0.25 7.45 29.52
C ASP A 671 0.60 6.49 28.36
N CYS A 672 0.35 6.89 27.11
CA CYS A 672 0.73 6.12 25.95
C CYS A 672 2.26 5.96 25.92
N VAL A 673 2.72 4.72 25.98
CA VAL A 673 4.15 4.38 25.95
C VAL A 673 4.71 4.22 24.52
N SER A 674 3.92 4.59 23.50
CA SER A 674 4.26 4.46 22.08
C SER A 674 4.59 3.04 21.60
N CYS A 675 4.16 1.99 22.30
CA CYS A 675 4.49 0.59 21.99
C CYS A 675 3.96 0.13 20.62
N GLY A 676 2.82 0.67 20.18
CA GLY A 676 2.17 0.33 18.91
C GLY A 676 1.34 -0.96 18.91
N GLN A 677 1.12 -1.62 20.05
CA GLN A 677 0.33 -2.86 20.11
C GLN A 677 -1.12 -2.67 19.60
N CYS A 678 -1.71 -1.49 19.84
CA CYS A 678 -3.03 -1.14 19.31
C CYS A 678 -3.05 -1.07 17.77
N VAL A 679 -1.95 -0.63 17.15
CA VAL A 679 -1.80 -0.57 15.68
C VAL A 679 -1.63 -1.97 15.11
N ASN A 680 -0.74 -2.78 15.70
CA ASN A 680 -0.52 -4.17 15.29
C ASN A 680 -1.80 -5.01 15.43
N ALA A 681 -2.66 -4.65 16.38
CA ALA A 681 -3.95 -5.27 16.62
C ALA A 681 -5.09 -4.79 15.68
N CYS A 682 -4.87 -3.87 14.74
CA CYS A 682 -5.95 -3.35 13.91
C CYS A 682 -6.22 -4.23 12.65
N PRO A 683 -7.44 -4.76 12.44
CA PRO A 683 -7.74 -5.64 11.29
C PRO A 683 -8.05 -4.90 9.98
N CYS A 684 -8.28 -3.58 10.02
CA CYS A 684 -8.82 -2.81 8.89
C CYS A 684 -8.04 -1.52 8.56
N GLY A 685 -6.87 -1.31 9.15
CA GLY A 685 -6.03 -0.13 8.89
C GLY A 685 -6.56 1.19 9.47
N ALA A 686 -7.46 1.14 10.45
CA ALA A 686 -7.93 2.33 11.16
C ALA A 686 -6.88 2.94 12.10
N LEU A 687 -5.88 2.16 12.50
CA LEU A 687 -4.69 2.62 13.20
C LEU A 687 -3.49 2.27 12.33
N GLU A 688 -2.64 3.24 12.05
CA GLU A 688 -1.43 3.06 11.23
C GLU A 688 -0.22 3.72 11.89
N VAL A 689 0.98 3.24 11.57
CA VAL A 689 2.25 3.88 11.95
C VAL A 689 2.73 4.74 10.78
N LYS A 690 3.28 5.94 11.07
CA LYS A 690 3.99 6.75 10.08
C LYS A 690 5.19 5.96 9.56
N SER A 691 5.08 5.46 8.32
CA SER A 691 6.10 4.62 7.71
C SER A 691 7.36 5.42 7.36
N GLU A 692 8.53 4.83 7.62
CA GLU A 692 9.83 5.42 7.27
C GLU A 692 10.49 4.73 6.07
N LYS A 693 9.85 3.70 5.50
CA LYS A 693 10.33 2.94 4.34
C LYS A 693 10.74 3.84 3.17
N GLY A 694 9.93 4.85 2.87
CA GLY A 694 10.22 5.80 1.79
C GLY A 694 11.47 6.65 2.06
N LYS A 695 11.73 7.04 3.32
CA LYS A 695 12.97 7.77 3.67
C LYS A 695 14.19 6.88 3.45
N VAL A 696 14.11 5.62 3.90
CA VAL A 696 15.20 4.65 3.76
C VAL A 696 15.45 4.30 2.29
N PHE A 697 14.43 4.03 1.48
CA PHE A 697 14.62 3.79 0.05
C PHE A 697 15.27 4.97 -0.65
N ARG A 698 14.91 6.21 -0.30
CA ARG A 698 15.57 7.39 -0.86
C ARG A 698 17.03 7.49 -0.46
N ALA A 699 17.37 7.20 0.79
CA ALA A 699 18.75 7.17 1.23
C ALA A 699 19.56 6.09 0.48
N ILE A 700 18.98 4.89 0.29
CA ILE A 700 19.61 3.78 -0.46
C ILE A 700 19.85 4.17 -1.93
N ASN A 701 18.93 4.91 -2.53
CA ASN A 701 19.03 5.35 -3.92
C ASN A 701 19.72 6.71 -4.08
N ASP A 702 20.34 7.24 -3.03
CA ASP A 702 21.08 8.50 -3.06
C ASP A 702 22.59 8.20 -3.09
N PRO A 703 23.28 8.44 -4.23
CA PRO A 703 24.71 8.12 -4.35
C PRO A 703 25.61 8.97 -3.45
N SER A 704 25.10 10.05 -2.83
CA SER A 704 25.88 10.85 -1.89
C SER A 704 25.82 10.32 -0.45
N LYS A 705 25.05 9.26 -0.18
CA LYS A 705 24.87 8.71 1.17
C LYS A 705 25.50 7.32 1.28
N THR A 706 26.08 7.04 2.45
CA THR A 706 26.42 5.68 2.88
C THR A 706 25.37 5.22 3.87
N VAL A 707 24.58 4.22 3.51
CA VAL A 707 23.46 3.72 4.29
C VAL A 707 23.85 2.46 5.06
N VAL A 708 23.79 2.55 6.38
CA VAL A 708 24.12 1.45 7.30
C VAL A 708 22.85 0.94 7.95
N ALA A 709 22.68 -0.38 7.98
CA ALA A 709 21.64 -1.04 8.76
C ALA A 709 22.22 -1.86 9.91
N PHE A 710 21.46 -1.99 11.00
CA PHE A 710 21.72 -3.00 12.02
C PHE A 710 20.43 -3.66 12.51
N VAL A 711 20.48 -4.96 12.84
CA VAL A 711 19.27 -5.80 13.02
C VAL A 711 19.18 -6.47 14.37
N ALA A 712 18.11 -6.20 15.11
CA ALA A 712 17.88 -6.70 16.46
C ALA A 712 17.81 -8.24 16.58
N PRO A 713 18.18 -8.81 17.75
CA PRO A 713 18.18 -10.25 18.01
C PRO A 713 16.87 -10.95 17.65
N ALA A 714 15.73 -10.42 18.12
CA ALA A 714 14.41 -11.02 17.95
C ALA A 714 13.97 -11.16 16.48
N VAL A 715 14.52 -10.37 15.55
CA VAL A 715 14.18 -10.41 14.12
C VAL A 715 14.50 -11.78 13.51
N ARG A 716 15.55 -12.44 14.00
CA ARG A 716 15.95 -13.80 13.58
C ARG A 716 14.83 -14.80 13.73
N SER A 717 14.05 -14.68 14.81
CA SER A 717 12.95 -15.60 15.12
C SER A 717 11.82 -15.52 14.10
N VAL A 718 11.49 -14.31 13.64
CA VAL A 718 10.44 -14.10 12.63
C VAL A 718 10.94 -14.46 11.25
N VAL A 719 12.18 -14.11 10.91
CA VAL A 719 12.82 -14.50 9.64
C VAL A 719 12.86 -16.01 9.48
N SER A 720 13.25 -16.73 10.55
CA SER A 720 13.26 -18.19 10.56
C SER A 720 11.87 -18.77 10.28
N SER A 721 10.83 -18.28 10.97
CA SER A 721 9.47 -18.78 10.76
C SER A 721 8.85 -18.37 9.41
N HIS A 722 9.09 -17.14 8.96
CA HIS A 722 8.40 -16.55 7.81
C HIS A 722 8.98 -17.05 6.48
N TYR A 723 10.31 -17.20 6.41
CA TYR A 723 11.01 -17.68 5.22
C TYR A 723 11.39 -19.17 5.30
N GLY A 724 11.03 -19.87 6.38
CA GLY A 724 11.38 -21.28 6.58
C GLY A 724 12.88 -21.52 6.74
N ILE A 725 13.63 -20.54 7.23
CA ILE A 725 15.09 -20.60 7.37
C ILE A 725 15.46 -21.23 8.72
N PRO A 726 16.36 -22.23 8.78
CA PRO A 726 16.87 -22.78 10.03
C PRO A 726 17.52 -21.72 10.95
N PHE A 727 17.49 -21.94 12.26
CA PHE A 727 17.94 -20.95 13.26
C PHE A 727 19.42 -20.55 13.08
N ASP A 728 20.28 -21.50 12.70
CA ASP A 728 21.73 -21.33 12.48
C ASP A 728 22.04 -20.50 11.23
N LYS A 729 21.13 -20.49 10.25
CA LYS A 729 21.26 -19.71 9.01
C LYS A 729 20.54 -18.37 9.05
N ALA A 730 19.70 -18.13 10.05
CA ALA A 730 18.86 -16.93 10.14
C ALA A 730 19.68 -15.63 10.13
N SER A 731 20.79 -15.59 10.88
CA SER A 731 21.70 -14.43 10.92
C SER A 731 22.25 -14.09 9.53
N GLY A 732 22.84 -15.06 8.84
CA GLY A 732 23.47 -14.81 7.55
C GLY A 732 22.47 -14.50 6.44
N PHE A 733 21.28 -15.11 6.49
CA PHE A 733 20.20 -14.79 5.56
C PHE A 733 19.73 -13.33 5.72
N MET A 734 19.60 -12.82 6.95
CA MET A 734 19.23 -11.42 7.18
C MET A 734 20.27 -10.46 6.61
N ALA A 735 21.56 -10.74 6.80
CA ALA A 735 22.64 -9.93 6.24
C ALA A 735 22.55 -9.89 4.70
N GLY A 736 22.43 -11.06 4.07
CA GLY A 736 22.25 -11.18 2.61
C GLY A 736 21.00 -10.46 2.09
N LEU A 737 19.88 -10.58 2.80
CA LEU A 737 18.63 -9.89 2.46
C LEU A 737 18.79 -8.36 2.48
N LEU A 738 19.45 -7.81 3.50
CA LEU A 738 19.67 -6.37 3.62
C LEU A 738 20.64 -5.84 2.57
N LYS A 739 21.70 -6.60 2.25
CA LYS A 739 22.56 -6.28 1.10
C LYS A 739 21.76 -6.26 -0.20
N LYS A 740 20.88 -7.24 -0.42
CA LYS A 740 20.00 -7.28 -1.60
C LYS A 740 18.99 -6.13 -1.66
N LEU A 741 18.53 -5.67 -0.48
CA LEU A 741 17.70 -4.47 -0.37
C LEU A 741 18.43 -3.22 -0.84
N GLY A 742 19.74 -3.12 -0.59
CA GLY A 742 20.62 -2.06 -1.08
C GLY A 742 21.38 -1.31 0.01
N PHE A 743 21.47 -1.86 1.23
CA PHE A 743 22.28 -1.26 2.29
C PHE A 743 23.78 -1.44 2.00
N ASP A 744 24.57 -0.38 2.14
CA ASP A 744 26.03 -0.41 1.92
C ASP A 744 26.73 -1.26 2.97
N LYS A 745 26.30 -1.12 4.24
CA LYS A 745 26.80 -1.92 5.37
C LYS A 745 25.67 -2.45 6.23
N VAL A 746 25.86 -3.67 6.72
CA VAL A 746 24.90 -4.37 7.58
C VAL A 746 25.66 -4.91 8.79
N PHE A 747 25.36 -4.38 9.96
CA PHE A 747 25.95 -4.76 11.23
C PHE A 747 25.01 -5.59 12.08
N ASP A 748 25.56 -6.35 13.03
CA ASP A 748 24.76 -7.13 13.95
C ASP A 748 24.39 -6.28 15.19
N PHE A 749 23.10 -6.11 15.49
CA PHE A 749 22.66 -5.39 16.69
C PHE A 749 23.08 -6.11 17.97
N SER A 750 23.26 -7.43 17.94
CA SER A 750 23.68 -8.19 19.12
C SER A 750 25.04 -7.74 19.65
N PHE A 751 25.88 -7.14 18.80
CA PHE A 751 27.11 -6.45 19.24
C PHE A 751 26.79 -5.33 20.24
N ALA A 752 25.82 -4.48 19.92
CA ALA A 752 25.44 -3.38 20.80
C ALA A 752 24.69 -3.86 22.06
N ALA A 753 24.05 -5.04 22.01
CA ALA A 753 23.52 -5.68 23.21
C ALA A 753 24.65 -6.11 24.16
N ASP A 754 25.73 -6.69 23.62
CA ASP A 754 26.93 -6.99 24.41
C ASP A 754 27.54 -5.71 25.00
N LEU A 755 27.62 -4.63 24.21
CA LEU A 755 28.09 -3.32 24.67
C LEU A 755 27.24 -2.78 25.84
N THR A 756 25.91 -2.89 25.74
CA THR A 756 25.00 -2.50 26.82
C THR A 756 25.24 -3.31 28.09
N ILE A 757 25.48 -4.63 28.00
CA ILE A 757 25.78 -5.44 29.19
C ILE A 757 27.06 -4.99 29.87
N VAL A 758 28.11 -4.73 29.08
CA VAL A 758 29.40 -4.29 29.63
C VAL A 758 29.25 -2.96 30.38
N GLU A 759 28.53 -1.99 29.84
CA GLU A 759 28.27 -0.71 30.52
C GLU A 759 27.27 -0.84 31.70
N GLU A 760 26.12 -1.48 31.49
CA GLU A 760 25.02 -1.53 32.45
C GLU A 760 25.36 -2.40 33.68
N THR A 761 26.12 -3.48 33.48
CA THR A 761 26.62 -4.31 34.59
C THR A 761 27.72 -3.57 35.35
N THR A 762 28.58 -2.81 34.65
CA THR A 762 29.59 -1.97 35.32
C THR A 762 28.93 -0.87 36.14
N GLU A 763 27.88 -0.23 35.63
CA GLU A 763 27.05 0.72 36.37
C GLU A 763 26.44 0.08 37.62
N PHE A 764 25.85 -1.11 37.48
CA PHE A 764 25.28 -1.87 38.60
C PHE A 764 26.30 -2.15 39.69
N LEU A 765 27.45 -2.71 39.34
CA LEU A 765 28.53 -3.00 40.29
C LEU A 765 29.04 -1.72 40.98
N ASN A 766 29.12 -0.61 40.25
CA ASN A 766 29.48 0.69 40.81
C ASN A 766 28.41 1.22 41.79
N ARG A 767 27.11 1.02 41.51
CA ARG A 767 26.03 1.38 42.44
C ARG A 767 26.09 0.54 43.71
N VAL A 768 26.34 -0.76 43.60
CA VAL A 768 26.51 -1.66 44.76
C VAL A 768 27.72 -1.22 45.61
N ALA A 769 28.88 -0.99 44.99
CA ALA A 769 30.10 -0.59 45.69
C ALA A 769 29.98 0.78 46.37
N ASN A 770 29.29 1.74 45.74
CA ASN A 770 29.18 3.13 46.23
C ASN A 770 27.88 3.41 47.01
N LYS A 771 27.05 2.40 47.31
CA LYS A 771 25.72 2.58 47.93
C LYS A 771 24.84 3.58 47.18
N GLY A 772 24.79 3.44 45.85
CA GLY A 772 23.95 4.21 44.95
C GLY A 772 22.46 3.89 45.10
N VAL A 773 21.63 4.46 44.22
CA VAL A 773 20.17 4.24 44.23
C VAL A 773 19.85 2.82 43.74
N MET A 774 19.14 2.05 44.58
CA MET A 774 18.76 0.65 44.38
C MET A 774 17.24 0.46 44.60
N PRO A 775 16.56 -0.48 43.91
CA PRO A 775 17.09 -1.37 42.86
C PRO A 775 17.49 -0.58 41.59
N GLN A 776 18.43 -1.12 40.81
CA GLN A 776 18.68 -0.64 39.44
C GLN A 776 17.65 -1.28 38.49
N PHE A 777 16.92 -0.46 37.75
CA PHE A 777 16.07 -0.90 36.65
C PHE A 777 16.81 -0.81 35.32
N THR A 778 16.60 -1.80 34.45
CA THR A 778 17.07 -1.72 33.06
C THR A 778 16.41 -0.56 32.32
N SER A 779 17.14 0.09 31.40
CA SER A 779 16.64 1.23 30.60
C SER A 779 16.47 0.91 29.10
N CYS A 780 16.79 -0.31 28.66
CA CYS A 780 16.86 -0.66 27.24
C CYS A 780 15.49 -0.72 26.52
N CYS A 781 14.40 -0.90 27.27
CA CYS A 781 13.03 -0.98 26.75
C CYS A 781 12.37 0.41 26.73
N PRO A 782 12.13 1.03 25.55
CA PRO A 782 11.56 2.37 25.48
C PRO A 782 10.11 2.43 25.99
N GLY A 783 9.35 1.33 25.89
CA GLY A 783 8.00 1.27 26.47
C GLY A 783 8.02 1.40 28.00
N TRP A 784 9.01 0.80 28.65
CA TRP A 784 9.23 0.91 30.10
C TRP A 784 9.70 2.31 30.49
N VAL A 785 10.71 2.86 29.80
CA VAL A 785 11.21 4.23 30.06
C VAL A 785 10.07 5.25 29.90
N ASN A 786 9.29 5.17 28.82
CA ASN A 786 8.16 6.06 28.60
C ASN A 786 7.10 5.93 29.70
N PHE A 787 6.90 4.72 30.25
CA PHE A 787 5.97 4.48 31.36
C PHE A 787 6.45 5.17 32.64
N VAL A 788 7.75 5.05 32.96
CA VAL A 788 8.38 5.72 34.10
C VAL A 788 8.28 7.24 33.96
N GLU A 789 8.70 7.81 32.83
CA GLU A 789 8.71 9.27 32.66
C GLU A 789 7.33 9.91 32.75
N ARG A 790 6.27 9.19 32.38
CA ARG A 790 4.89 9.70 32.32
C ARG A 790 4.07 9.40 33.57
N ARG A 791 4.14 8.18 34.09
CA ARG A 791 3.29 7.71 35.19
C ARG A 791 4.00 7.64 36.54
N TYR A 792 5.30 7.32 36.55
CA TYR A 792 6.08 7.09 37.77
C TYR A 792 7.45 7.78 37.75
N PRO A 793 7.52 9.10 37.53
CA PRO A 793 8.79 9.82 37.37
C PRO A 793 9.72 9.72 38.59
N GLU A 794 9.18 9.38 39.76
CA GLU A 794 9.93 9.08 40.98
C GLU A 794 10.93 7.93 40.81
N LEU A 795 10.73 7.04 39.84
CA LEU A 795 11.65 5.93 39.53
C LEU A 795 12.80 6.31 38.58
N ILE A 796 12.83 7.52 38.03
CA ILE A 796 13.93 7.95 37.13
C ILE A 796 15.33 7.71 37.75
N PRO A 797 15.59 8.00 39.03
CA PRO A 797 16.90 7.74 39.66
C PRO A 797 17.28 6.25 39.71
N HIS A 798 16.28 5.36 39.67
CA HIS A 798 16.50 3.92 39.67
C HIS A 798 16.81 3.35 38.28
N LEU A 799 16.48 4.08 37.19
CA LEU A 799 16.84 3.65 35.83
C LEU A 799 18.36 3.66 35.64
N SER A 800 18.85 2.64 34.95
CA SER A 800 20.20 2.62 34.37
C SER A 800 20.41 3.85 33.49
N THR A 801 21.57 4.48 33.62
CA THR A 801 21.94 5.63 32.77
C THR A 801 22.38 5.19 31.38
N CYS A 802 22.67 3.91 31.18
CA CYS A 802 23.04 3.36 29.89
C CYS A 802 21.95 3.65 28.84
N LYS A 803 22.37 4.07 27.65
CA LYS A 803 21.52 4.11 26.46
C LYS A 803 21.08 2.69 26.10
N SER A 804 19.95 2.55 25.40
CA SER A 804 19.59 1.24 24.87
C SER A 804 20.57 0.77 23.79
N PRO A 805 20.63 -0.54 23.47
CA PRO A 805 21.51 -1.05 22.43
C PRO A 805 21.32 -0.35 21.06
N GLN A 806 20.09 0.09 20.73
CA GLN A 806 19.84 0.86 19.50
C GLN A 806 20.63 2.17 19.49
N GLN A 807 20.56 2.93 20.59
CA GLN A 807 21.18 4.25 20.67
C GLN A 807 22.68 4.16 20.92
N MET A 808 23.14 3.14 21.65
CA MET A 808 24.56 2.83 21.74
C MET A 808 25.15 2.49 20.37
N MET A 809 24.47 1.67 19.57
CA MET A 809 24.90 1.34 18.22
C MET A 809 24.94 2.58 17.33
N GLY A 810 23.87 3.39 17.33
CA GLY A 810 23.81 4.63 16.57
C GLY A 810 24.96 5.59 16.91
N ALA A 811 25.17 5.85 18.20
CA ALA A 811 26.26 6.68 18.68
C ALA A 811 27.64 6.12 18.31
N THR A 812 27.83 4.80 18.43
CA THR A 812 29.10 4.13 18.08
C THR A 812 29.36 4.22 16.58
N VAL A 813 28.37 3.94 15.73
CA VAL A 813 28.49 4.03 14.27
C VAL A 813 28.79 5.47 13.83
N LYS A 814 28.08 6.46 14.36
CA LYS A 814 28.26 7.88 14.00
C LYS A 814 29.60 8.47 14.47
N ASN A 815 30.26 7.90 15.48
CA ASN A 815 31.50 8.45 16.02
C ASN A 815 32.72 7.58 15.68
N HIS A 816 32.67 6.28 15.95
CA HIS A 816 33.78 5.36 15.70
C HIS A 816 33.85 4.91 14.24
N TYR A 817 32.75 4.38 13.67
CA TYR A 817 32.77 3.89 12.29
C TYR A 817 32.96 5.02 11.27
N ALA A 818 32.32 6.17 11.48
CA ALA A 818 32.53 7.35 10.62
C ALA A 818 34.02 7.76 10.56
N GLN A 819 34.71 7.77 11.70
CA GLN A 819 36.15 8.05 11.75
C GLN A 819 36.97 6.96 11.05
N LEU A 820 36.66 5.69 11.30
CA LEU A 820 37.35 4.55 10.71
C LEU A 820 37.20 4.48 9.18
N ALA A 821 36.02 4.82 8.66
CA ALA A 821 35.71 4.82 7.23
C ALA A 821 36.06 6.14 6.53
N GLY A 822 36.50 7.17 7.25
CA GLY A 822 36.79 8.49 6.68
C GLY A 822 35.55 9.22 6.14
N LEU A 823 34.39 9.00 6.76
CA LEU A 823 33.10 9.55 6.33
C LEU A 823 32.68 10.76 7.18
N ASN A 824 32.03 11.74 6.56
CA ASN A 824 31.32 12.78 7.29
C ASN A 824 30.06 12.19 7.93
N LYS A 825 29.73 12.62 9.16
CA LYS A 825 28.56 12.12 9.90
C LYS A 825 27.23 12.40 9.19
N GLU A 826 27.17 13.47 8.40
CA GLU A 826 25.99 13.92 7.64
C GLU A 826 25.72 13.04 6.42
N ASP A 827 26.75 12.38 5.89
CA ASP A 827 26.66 11.49 4.73
C ASP A 827 26.41 10.04 5.13
N LEU A 828 26.61 9.72 6.40
CA LEU A 828 26.31 8.43 6.99
C LEU A 828 24.84 8.37 7.43
N TYR A 829 24.01 7.54 6.78
CA TYR A 829 22.60 7.35 7.12
C TYR A 829 22.38 6.03 7.88
N VAL A 830 22.04 6.09 9.16
CA VAL A 830 21.98 4.94 10.07
C VAL A 830 20.54 4.48 10.28
N VAL A 831 20.28 3.21 10.00
CA VAL A 831 18.96 2.59 10.05
C VAL A 831 18.92 1.45 11.06
N SER A 832 18.04 1.55 12.04
CA SER A 832 17.80 0.51 13.04
C SER A 832 16.65 -0.40 12.63
N ILE A 833 16.87 -1.72 12.57
CA ILE A 833 15.83 -2.71 12.25
C ILE A 833 15.47 -3.49 13.51
N VAL A 834 14.27 -3.26 14.04
CA VAL A 834 13.88 -3.69 15.39
C VAL A 834 12.44 -4.21 15.43
N PRO A 835 12.06 -5.07 16.39
CA PRO A 835 10.70 -5.57 16.51
C PRO A 835 9.75 -4.60 17.23
N CYS A 836 10.06 -3.30 17.29
CA CYS A 836 9.40 -2.37 18.19
C CYS A 836 9.07 -1.03 17.52
N ILE A 837 7.84 -0.56 17.69
CA ILE A 837 7.42 0.77 17.19
C ILE A 837 7.92 1.88 18.13
N ALA A 838 7.95 1.65 19.45
CA ALA A 838 8.44 2.65 20.42
C ALA A 838 9.92 3.03 20.19
N LYS A 839 10.70 2.17 19.53
CA LYS A 839 12.07 2.49 19.10
C LYS A 839 12.15 3.66 18.11
N LYS A 840 11.08 3.93 17.34
CA LYS A 840 10.95 5.15 16.51
C LYS A 840 10.86 6.41 17.38
N TYR A 841 10.06 6.33 18.45
CA TYR A 841 9.96 7.41 19.43
C TYR A 841 11.30 7.64 20.11
N GLU A 842 11.98 6.57 20.52
CA GLU A 842 13.32 6.65 21.10
C GLU A 842 14.31 7.34 20.14
N ALA A 843 14.41 6.92 18.88
CA ALA A 843 15.34 7.53 17.91
C ALA A 843 15.03 9.00 17.58
N ALA A 844 13.82 9.47 17.85
CA ALA A 844 13.44 10.86 17.61
C ALA A 844 13.60 11.77 18.83
N ARG A 845 14.09 11.25 19.97
CA ARG A 845 14.28 12.06 21.17
C ARG A 845 15.43 13.07 20.96
N PRO A 846 15.27 14.34 21.38
CA PRO A 846 16.27 15.38 21.13
C PRO A 846 17.67 15.07 21.66
N GLU A 847 17.79 14.40 22.80
CA GLU A 847 19.07 14.05 23.43
C GLU A 847 19.87 12.98 22.66
N PHE A 848 19.27 12.31 21.69
CA PHE A 848 19.97 11.39 20.76
C PHE A 848 20.26 12.04 19.41
N ALA A 849 20.29 13.38 19.38
CA ALA A 849 20.78 14.16 18.25
C ALA A 849 21.85 15.17 18.70
N PRO A 850 22.98 14.71 19.27
CA PRO A 850 24.06 15.61 19.64
C PRO A 850 24.52 16.41 18.42
N ASP A 851 24.73 17.72 18.59
CA ASP A 851 25.10 18.64 17.51
C ASP A 851 24.08 18.71 16.35
N GLY A 852 22.82 18.30 16.59
CA GLY A 852 21.75 18.30 15.59
C GLY A 852 21.78 17.09 14.63
N ILE A 853 22.74 16.17 14.80
CA ILE A 853 22.87 14.95 13.99
C ILE A 853 22.37 13.76 14.83
N ARG A 854 21.38 13.02 14.33
CA ARG A 854 20.83 11.88 15.05
C ARG A 854 21.82 10.73 15.15
N ASP A 855 21.82 10.05 16.30
CA ASP A 855 22.48 8.76 16.48
C ASP A 855 21.88 7.71 15.52
N VAL A 856 20.56 7.74 15.33
CA VAL A 856 19.81 6.87 14.40
C VAL A 856 18.88 7.71 13.53
N ASP A 857 19.04 7.65 12.20
CA ASP A 857 18.30 8.49 11.26
C ASP A 857 16.89 7.97 10.96
N ALA A 858 16.73 6.64 10.92
CA ALA A 858 15.44 5.97 10.70
C ALA A 858 15.34 4.64 11.44
N VAL A 859 14.11 4.23 11.77
CA VAL A 859 13.84 2.93 12.39
C VAL A 859 12.85 2.15 11.52
N LEU A 860 13.19 0.92 11.17
CA LEU A 860 12.32 0.00 10.46
C LEU A 860 11.87 -1.11 11.41
N THR A 861 10.60 -1.46 11.35
CA THR A 861 10.12 -2.67 12.03
C THR A 861 10.51 -3.93 11.27
N SER A 862 10.44 -5.12 11.89
CA SER A 862 10.60 -6.38 11.14
C SER A 862 9.57 -6.51 10.02
N THR A 863 8.31 -6.08 10.27
CA THR A 863 7.26 -6.01 9.25
C THR A 863 7.61 -5.00 8.15
N ASP A 864 8.21 -3.86 8.48
CA ASP A 864 8.70 -2.92 7.45
C ASP A 864 9.80 -3.54 6.60
N MET A 865 10.76 -4.26 7.21
CA MET A 865 11.85 -4.94 6.48
C MET A 865 11.30 -5.99 5.50
N MET A 866 10.40 -6.87 5.95
CA MET A 866 9.78 -7.87 5.09
C MET A 866 8.94 -7.20 3.99
N SER A 867 8.15 -6.19 4.35
CA SER A 867 7.37 -5.42 3.37
C SER A 867 8.26 -4.66 2.38
N MET A 868 9.45 -4.20 2.77
CA MET A 868 10.41 -3.60 1.84
C MET A 868 10.97 -4.63 0.87
N ALA A 869 11.22 -5.87 1.32
CA ALA A 869 11.66 -6.96 0.46
C ALA A 869 10.58 -7.35 -0.56
N GLU A 870 9.33 -7.44 -0.11
CA GLU A 870 8.14 -7.65 -0.97
C GLU A 870 7.98 -6.50 -1.99
N LEU A 871 8.08 -5.25 -1.52
CA LEU A 871 8.00 -4.06 -2.36
C LEU A 871 9.11 -4.05 -3.42
N LYS A 872 10.35 -4.42 -3.06
CA LYS A 872 11.45 -4.53 -4.02
C LYS A 872 11.40 -5.84 -4.82
N ARG A 873 10.41 -6.70 -4.56
CA ARG A 873 10.17 -7.99 -5.23
C ARG A 873 11.40 -8.89 -5.24
N ILE A 874 12.07 -8.95 -4.09
CA ILE A 874 13.25 -9.80 -3.92
C ILE A 874 12.79 -11.26 -3.85
N ASP A 875 13.25 -12.07 -4.81
CA ASP A 875 13.12 -13.53 -4.70
C ASP A 875 13.99 -14.00 -3.52
N THR A 876 13.34 -14.51 -2.48
CA THR A 876 14.04 -14.90 -1.24
C THR A 876 14.80 -16.22 -1.40
N SER A 877 14.46 -17.02 -2.42
CA SER A 877 15.12 -18.30 -2.69
C SER A 877 16.56 -18.14 -3.22
N ILE A 878 16.88 -16.96 -3.78
CA ILE A 878 18.21 -16.63 -4.31
C ILE A 878 19.09 -15.86 -3.32
N ILE A 879 18.62 -15.64 -2.09
CA ILE A 879 19.40 -14.92 -1.09
C ILE A 879 20.46 -15.86 -0.54
N GLU A 880 21.72 -15.60 -0.91
CA GLU A 880 22.87 -16.28 -0.33
C GLU A 880 23.14 -15.71 1.08
N PRO A 881 23.20 -16.57 2.12
CA PRO A 881 23.60 -16.14 3.45
C PRO A 881 25.01 -15.53 3.45
N GLN A 882 25.18 -14.40 4.11
CA GLN A 882 26.44 -13.66 4.19
C GLN A 882 26.79 -13.35 5.64
N GLU A 883 28.07 -13.09 5.94
CA GLU A 883 28.45 -12.55 7.25
C GLU A 883 28.01 -11.09 7.38
N PHE A 884 27.79 -10.64 8.62
CA PHE A 884 27.67 -9.22 8.91
C PHE A 884 29.01 -8.50 8.66
N ASP A 885 28.96 -7.22 8.31
CA ASP A 885 30.15 -6.43 7.99
C ASP A 885 31.00 -6.13 9.25
N GLU A 886 32.31 -6.09 9.07
CA GLU A 886 33.24 -5.50 10.04
C GLU A 886 33.00 -3.98 10.18
N PRO A 887 33.24 -3.37 11.36
CA PRO A 887 33.93 -3.94 12.52
C PRO A 887 33.01 -4.54 13.61
N TYR A 888 31.70 -4.64 13.37
CA TYR A 888 30.72 -5.05 14.39
C TYR A 888 30.00 -6.36 14.00
N ARG A 889 30.79 -7.40 13.68
CA ARG A 889 30.25 -8.67 13.16
C ARG A 889 30.22 -9.78 14.21
N GLN A 890 31.17 -9.79 15.14
CA GLN A 890 31.26 -10.81 16.17
C GLN A 890 30.30 -10.50 17.32
N VAL A 891 29.54 -11.50 17.72
CA VAL A 891 28.49 -11.37 18.75
C VAL A 891 28.50 -12.58 19.67
N THR A 892 27.94 -12.41 20.86
CA THR A 892 27.84 -13.50 21.84
C THR A 892 26.41 -14.02 21.97
N GLY A 893 26.29 -15.25 22.47
CA GLY A 893 25.00 -15.82 22.84
C GLY A 893 24.23 -15.00 23.88
N ALA A 894 24.92 -14.26 24.77
CA ALA A 894 24.29 -13.34 25.71
C ALA A 894 23.59 -12.19 24.98
N GLY A 895 24.27 -11.54 24.03
CA GLY A 895 23.68 -10.49 23.19
C GLY A 895 22.52 -10.98 22.30
N ILE A 896 22.47 -12.26 21.96
CA ILE A 896 21.35 -12.86 21.21
C ILE A 896 20.10 -13.04 22.10
N LEU A 897 20.28 -13.38 23.38
CA LEU A 897 19.16 -13.62 24.30
C LEU A 897 18.34 -12.36 24.63
N PHE A 898 18.90 -11.16 24.45
CA PHE A 898 18.23 -9.86 24.64
C PHE A 898 16.84 -9.76 24.01
N GLY A 899 16.59 -10.51 22.93
CA GLY A 899 15.29 -10.52 22.25
C GLY A 899 14.14 -11.11 23.07
N ALA A 900 14.44 -11.91 24.10
CA ALA A 900 13.45 -12.57 24.95
C ALA A 900 13.48 -12.02 26.38
N SER A 901 12.32 -12.03 27.07
CA SER A 901 12.25 -11.63 28.48
C SER A 901 13.12 -12.53 29.36
N GLY A 902 13.96 -11.89 30.17
CA GLY A 902 14.96 -12.52 31.02
C GLY A 902 16.33 -12.63 30.38
N GLY A 903 16.45 -12.34 29.08
CA GLY A 903 17.73 -12.40 28.39
C GLY A 903 18.71 -11.32 28.81
N VAL A 904 18.22 -10.13 29.17
CA VAL A 904 19.08 -9.02 29.65
C VAL A 904 19.60 -9.34 31.05
N ALA A 905 18.71 -9.77 31.95
CA ALA A 905 19.06 -10.22 33.28
C ALA A 905 20.03 -11.41 33.24
N GLU A 906 19.77 -12.42 32.40
CA GLU A 906 20.67 -13.56 32.23
C GLU A 906 22.06 -13.12 31.73
N ALA A 907 22.12 -12.22 30.75
CA ALA A 907 23.37 -11.70 30.23
C ALA A 907 24.15 -10.87 31.28
N ALA A 908 23.46 -10.04 32.05
CA ALA A 908 24.05 -9.27 33.15
C ALA A 908 24.57 -10.18 34.27
N LEU A 909 23.82 -11.24 34.62
CA LEU A 909 24.22 -12.23 35.62
C LEU A 909 25.49 -12.98 35.20
N ARG A 910 25.62 -13.37 33.92
CA ARG A 910 26.84 -14.02 33.40
C ARG A 910 28.10 -13.18 33.63
N MET A 911 28.00 -11.85 33.62
CA MET A 911 29.13 -10.94 33.88
C MET A 911 29.28 -10.59 35.36
N ALA A 912 28.18 -10.28 36.05
CA ALA A 912 28.19 -9.86 37.45
C ALA A 912 28.79 -10.93 38.36
N VAL A 913 28.46 -12.21 38.14
CA VAL A 913 28.96 -13.32 38.97
C VAL A 913 30.47 -13.48 38.83
N GLU A 914 31.02 -13.40 37.62
CA GLU A 914 32.47 -13.48 37.43
C GLU A 914 33.21 -12.31 38.09
N LYS A 915 32.64 -11.10 37.99
CA LYS A 915 33.23 -9.89 38.58
C LYS A 915 33.18 -9.91 40.11
N LEU A 916 32.09 -10.40 40.70
CA LEU A 916 31.93 -10.49 42.15
C LEU A 916 32.76 -11.64 42.76
N THR A 917 32.86 -12.78 42.07
CA THR A 917 33.59 -13.96 42.59
C THR A 917 35.08 -13.97 42.25
N GLY A 918 35.50 -13.20 41.24
CA GLY A 918 36.85 -13.26 40.66
C GLY A 918 37.17 -14.59 39.96
N LYS A 919 36.19 -15.49 39.80
CA LYS A 919 36.33 -16.81 39.17
C LYS A 919 35.66 -16.77 37.80
N VAL A 920 36.36 -17.25 36.77
CA VAL A 920 35.78 -17.41 35.43
C VAL A 920 34.71 -18.49 35.49
N MET A 921 33.50 -18.18 35.03
CA MET A 921 32.41 -19.14 34.90
C MET A 921 32.59 -19.93 33.61
N THR A 922 32.94 -21.21 33.75
CA THR A 922 33.00 -22.19 32.65
C THR A 922 31.81 -23.13 32.65
N ASP A 923 31.24 -23.42 33.82
CA ASP A 923 30.07 -24.26 34.03
C ASP A 923 28.89 -23.40 34.54
N HIS A 924 27.65 -23.73 34.17
CA HIS A 924 26.41 -23.01 34.55
C HIS A 924 26.15 -21.62 33.91
N LEU A 925 26.18 -21.52 32.58
CA LEU A 925 25.79 -20.29 31.85
C LEU A 925 24.28 -20.13 31.61
N ASP A 926 23.48 -21.14 31.92
CA ASP A 926 22.03 -21.16 31.67
C ASP A 926 21.24 -20.85 32.94
N PHE A 927 20.78 -19.61 33.09
CA PHE A 927 19.91 -19.19 34.20
C PHE A 927 18.44 -19.44 33.82
N LYS A 928 17.94 -20.66 34.07
CA LYS A 928 16.60 -21.08 33.62
C LYS A 928 15.47 -20.42 34.40
N GLU A 929 15.77 -19.96 35.62
CA GLU A 929 14.87 -19.33 36.58
C GLU A 929 14.32 -18.00 36.03
N VAL A 930 15.13 -17.27 35.27
CA VAL A 930 14.74 -15.99 34.66
C VAL A 930 14.12 -16.14 33.25
N ARG A 931 14.09 -17.36 32.70
CA ARG A 931 13.51 -17.65 31.37
C ARG A 931 12.00 -17.93 31.46
N GLY A 932 11.35 -17.89 30.29
CA GLY A 932 9.92 -18.20 30.13
C GLY A 932 8.96 -17.00 30.23
N PHE A 933 7.66 -17.29 30.27
CA PHE A 933 6.56 -16.33 30.07
C PHE A 933 5.76 -15.97 31.33
N ALA A 934 6.26 -16.34 32.52
CA ALA A 934 5.66 -15.85 33.77
C ALA A 934 5.83 -14.32 33.87
N GLY A 935 4.83 -13.63 34.43
CA GLY A 935 4.79 -12.17 34.49
C GLY A 935 5.89 -11.58 35.37
N LEU A 936 6.20 -12.25 36.48
CA LEU A 936 7.35 -12.02 37.36
C LEU A 936 8.15 -13.31 37.45
N LYS A 937 9.47 -13.19 37.33
CA LYS A 937 10.44 -14.27 37.50
C LYS A 937 11.55 -13.75 38.39
N GLU A 938 12.06 -14.62 39.26
CA GLU A 938 13.02 -14.25 40.29
C GLU A 938 14.18 -15.22 40.27
N SER A 939 15.37 -14.71 40.49
CA SER A 939 16.58 -15.51 40.69
C SER A 939 17.45 -14.84 41.73
N THR A 940 18.08 -15.66 42.56
CA THR A 940 19.08 -15.19 43.53
C THR A 940 20.41 -15.79 43.14
N VAL A 941 21.45 -14.97 43.14
CA VAL A 941 22.82 -15.44 42.95
C VAL A 941 23.62 -15.18 44.21
N GLU A 942 24.11 -16.27 44.80
CA GLU A 942 24.93 -16.26 46.00
C GLU A 942 26.41 -16.36 45.62
N THR A 943 27.23 -15.47 46.16
CA THR A 943 28.70 -15.51 46.08
C THR A 943 29.28 -15.54 47.50
N ASP A 944 30.55 -15.93 47.64
CA ASP A 944 31.21 -16.11 48.95
C ASP A 944 31.10 -14.86 49.86
N ASP A 945 30.96 -13.65 49.28
CA ASP A 945 30.90 -12.36 50.00
C ASP A 945 29.64 -11.50 49.73
N THR A 946 28.78 -11.83 48.76
CA THR A 946 27.63 -10.98 48.34
C THR A 946 26.48 -11.80 47.74
N THR A 947 25.25 -11.48 48.13
CA THR A 947 24.02 -12.03 47.53
C THR A 947 23.38 -10.99 46.62
N VAL A 948 23.05 -11.36 45.39
CA VAL A 948 22.37 -10.49 44.41
C VAL A 948 21.00 -11.07 44.08
N HIS A 949 19.95 -10.28 44.31
CA HIS A 949 18.57 -10.64 43.99
C HIS A 949 18.13 -9.96 42.69
N VAL A 950 17.69 -10.77 41.72
CA VAL A 950 17.28 -10.31 40.40
C VAL A 950 15.82 -10.62 40.13
N ALA A 951 15.08 -9.62 39.67
CA ALA A 951 13.73 -9.79 39.17
C ALA A 951 13.66 -9.52 37.67
N VAL A 952 12.83 -10.29 36.97
CA VAL A 952 12.52 -10.11 35.55
C VAL A 952 11.01 -9.99 35.40
N ILE A 953 10.59 -8.84 34.86
CA ILE A 953 9.19 -8.50 34.71
C ILE A 953 8.84 -8.39 33.22
N SER A 954 7.76 -9.07 32.84
CA SER A 954 7.28 -9.16 31.47
C SER A 954 5.85 -8.62 31.36
N GLY A 955 5.68 -7.43 30.79
CA GLY A 955 4.41 -6.71 30.68
C GLY A 955 4.29 -5.60 31.72
N LEU A 956 3.79 -4.41 31.32
CA LEU A 956 3.71 -3.26 32.23
C LEU A 956 2.71 -3.46 33.39
N HIS A 957 1.65 -4.24 33.17
CA HIS A 957 0.71 -4.59 34.24
C HIS A 957 1.34 -5.40 35.38
N ASN A 958 2.45 -6.12 35.11
CA ASN A 958 3.14 -6.92 36.12
C ASN A 958 4.15 -6.11 36.94
N VAL A 959 4.64 -4.96 36.42
CA VAL A 959 5.60 -4.11 37.14
C VAL A 959 4.93 -3.14 38.09
N GLU A 960 3.71 -2.69 37.77
CA GLU A 960 2.97 -1.69 38.53
C GLU A 960 2.90 -1.99 40.04
N PRO A 961 2.57 -3.22 40.51
CA PRO A 961 2.52 -3.53 41.94
C PRO A 961 3.88 -3.45 42.66
N ILE A 962 5.00 -3.64 41.93
CA ILE A 962 6.36 -3.53 42.47
C ILE A 962 6.78 -2.07 42.54
N VAL A 963 6.48 -1.30 41.50
CA VAL A 963 6.72 0.15 41.43
C VAL A 963 6.01 0.89 42.57
N GLU A 964 4.73 0.58 42.80
CA GLU A 964 3.96 1.21 43.87
C GLU A 964 4.57 0.96 45.26
N LYS A 965 5.12 -0.24 45.51
CA LYS A 965 5.82 -0.55 46.76
C LYS A 965 7.10 0.27 46.92
N ILE A 966 7.91 0.38 45.87
CA ILE A 966 9.17 1.16 45.90
C ILE A 966 8.86 2.64 46.18
N ILE A 967 7.86 3.21 45.52
CA ILE A 967 7.44 4.61 45.73
C ILE A 967 6.93 4.85 47.16
N GLN A 968 6.30 3.84 47.77
CA GLN A 968 5.87 3.87 49.18
C GLN A 968 7.03 3.68 50.18
N GLY A 969 8.26 3.50 49.71
CA GLY A 969 9.45 3.27 50.54
C GLY A 969 9.55 1.83 51.09
N VAL A 970 8.80 0.88 50.50
CA VAL A 970 8.90 -0.54 50.86
C VAL A 970 10.10 -1.14 50.16
N ASP A 971 11.00 -1.75 50.93
CA ASP A 971 12.07 -2.57 50.38
C ASP A 971 11.48 -3.83 49.73
N VAL A 972 11.68 -3.94 48.42
CA VAL A 972 11.18 -5.06 47.61
C VAL A 972 12.17 -6.23 47.55
N GLY A 973 13.37 -6.09 48.12
CA GLY A 973 14.37 -7.15 48.23
C GLY A 973 15.08 -7.51 46.92
N TYR A 974 15.06 -6.62 45.92
CA TYR A 974 15.77 -6.82 44.65
C TYR A 974 16.89 -5.79 44.48
N ASP A 975 17.96 -6.21 43.81
CA ASP A 975 19.10 -5.36 43.46
C ASP A 975 19.02 -4.91 42.00
N LEU A 976 18.66 -5.82 41.09
CA LEU A 976 18.53 -5.58 39.66
C LEU A 976 17.16 -6.02 39.17
N ILE A 977 16.47 -5.17 38.42
CA ILE A 977 15.15 -5.47 37.87
C ILE A 977 15.13 -5.23 36.36
N GLU A 978 15.00 -6.30 35.58
CA GLU A 978 14.72 -6.22 34.14
C GLU A 978 13.22 -5.97 33.92
N VAL A 979 12.89 -4.97 33.11
CA VAL A 979 11.49 -4.69 32.73
C VAL A 979 11.35 -4.63 31.21
N MET A 980 10.53 -5.54 30.69
CA MET A 980 10.11 -5.55 29.29
C MET A 980 8.63 -5.20 29.19
N ALA A 981 8.29 -4.16 28.43
CA ALA A 981 6.91 -3.69 28.31
C ALA A 981 5.99 -4.70 27.58
N CYS A 982 6.52 -5.45 26.60
CA CYS A 982 5.76 -6.44 25.86
C CYS A 982 5.85 -7.84 26.52
N PRO A 983 4.75 -8.63 26.56
CA PRO A 983 4.76 -9.97 27.11
C PRO A 983 5.73 -10.91 26.39
N GLY A 984 6.62 -11.57 27.13
CA GLY A 984 7.67 -12.44 26.57
C GLY A 984 8.89 -11.68 26.02
N GLY A 985 8.91 -10.34 26.10
CA GLY A 985 9.99 -9.50 25.62
C GLY A 985 9.82 -9.07 24.16
N CYS A 986 10.93 -8.71 23.51
CA CYS A 986 10.92 -8.14 22.16
C CYS A 986 10.38 -9.08 21.07
N ILE A 987 10.38 -10.40 21.28
CA ILE A 987 9.74 -11.39 20.39
C ILE A 987 8.22 -11.20 20.20
N CYS A 988 7.57 -10.44 21.09
CA CYS A 988 6.15 -10.04 21.00
C CYS A 988 5.98 -8.53 20.71
N GLY A 989 7.07 -7.84 20.37
CA GLY A 989 7.03 -6.42 20.07
C GLY A 989 6.13 -6.11 18.86
N ALA A 990 5.50 -4.94 18.88
CA ALA A 990 4.51 -4.55 17.87
C ALA A 990 5.09 -4.34 16.45
N GLY A 991 6.41 -4.40 16.29
CA GLY A 991 7.08 -4.40 14.98
C GLY A 991 7.20 -5.79 14.34
N HIS A 992 6.78 -6.86 15.03
CA HIS A 992 6.60 -8.18 14.46
C HIS A 992 5.15 -8.41 14.02
N PRO A 993 4.91 -9.34 13.07
CA PRO A 993 3.57 -9.86 12.82
C PRO A 993 2.96 -10.44 14.10
N VAL A 994 1.65 -10.21 14.28
CA VAL A 994 0.87 -10.82 15.37
C VAL A 994 0.96 -12.34 15.23
N PRO A 995 1.17 -13.09 16.32
CA PRO A 995 1.11 -14.55 16.27
C PRO A 995 -0.28 -15.04 15.82
N GLU A 996 -0.32 -16.04 14.95
CA GLU A 996 -1.59 -16.64 14.48
C GLU A 996 -1.97 -17.91 15.24
N LYS A 997 -0.98 -18.60 15.80
CA LYS A 997 -1.14 -19.87 16.54
C LYS A 997 -0.64 -19.77 17.98
N VAL A 998 -1.23 -20.56 18.87
CA VAL A 998 -0.76 -20.69 20.26
C VAL A 998 0.62 -21.37 20.21
N GLY A 999 1.55 -20.99 21.08
CA GLY A 999 2.92 -21.52 21.07
C GLY A 999 3.89 -20.88 20.06
N THR A 1000 3.43 -20.04 19.12
CA THR A 1000 4.34 -19.32 18.19
C THR A 1000 5.40 -18.48 18.93
N LEU A 1001 5.07 -17.89 20.09
CA LEU A 1001 6.06 -17.14 20.87
C LEU A 1001 7.11 -18.04 21.54
N GLU A 1002 6.74 -19.26 21.95
CA GLU A 1002 7.70 -20.27 22.44
C GLU A 1002 8.67 -20.66 21.33
N GLN A 1003 8.17 -20.85 20.11
CA GLN A 1003 9.01 -21.13 18.94
C GLN A 1003 9.96 -19.96 18.66
N ARG A 1004 9.48 -18.71 18.75
CA ARG A 1004 10.33 -17.53 18.58
C ARG A 1004 11.44 -17.45 19.63
N GLN A 1005 11.12 -17.71 20.90
CA GLN A 1005 12.13 -17.75 21.98
C GLN A 1005 13.14 -18.88 21.76
N LYS A 1006 12.67 -20.05 21.33
CA LYS A 1006 13.51 -21.23 21.08
C LYS A 1006 14.61 -20.95 20.07
N VAL A 1007 14.31 -20.22 18.99
CA VAL A 1007 15.32 -19.79 18.00
C VAL A 1007 16.49 -19.06 18.67
N LEU A 1008 16.22 -18.09 19.55
CA LEU A 1008 17.27 -17.31 20.22
C LEU A 1008 18.09 -18.18 21.18
N VAL A 1009 17.42 -19.05 21.94
CA VAL A 1009 18.08 -19.97 22.89
C VAL A 1009 18.96 -20.99 22.16
N ASP A 1010 18.52 -21.50 21.02
CA ASP A 1010 19.30 -22.47 20.24
C ASP A 1010 20.54 -21.81 19.60
N ILE A 1011 20.45 -20.53 19.21
CA ILE A 1011 21.61 -19.73 18.77
C ILE A 1011 22.60 -19.53 19.94
N ASP A 1012 22.15 -19.13 21.12
CA ASP A 1012 23.03 -18.95 22.29
C ASP A 1012 23.81 -20.23 22.63
N LYS A 1013 23.14 -21.38 22.61
CA LYS A 1013 23.78 -22.68 22.89
C LYS A 1013 24.85 -23.08 21.88
N THR A 1014 24.75 -22.60 20.65
CA THR A 1014 25.68 -22.93 19.55
C THR A 1014 26.71 -21.83 19.29
N SER A 1015 26.63 -20.71 20.01
CA SER A 1015 27.55 -19.58 19.86
C SER A 1015 28.92 -19.90 20.45
N THR A 1016 29.98 -19.50 19.73
CA THR A 1016 31.38 -19.64 20.18
C THR A 1016 31.63 -18.86 21.46
N TYR A 1017 31.16 -17.62 21.51
CA TYR A 1017 31.21 -16.76 22.70
C TYR A 1017 29.82 -16.67 23.31
N ARG A 1018 29.70 -16.83 24.62
CA ARG A 1018 28.41 -16.78 25.34
C ARG A 1018 28.34 -15.72 26.42
N LYS A 1019 29.41 -14.95 26.62
CA LYS A 1019 29.51 -13.91 27.65
C LYS A 1019 29.93 -12.60 26.99
N SER A 1020 29.18 -11.53 27.22
CA SER A 1020 29.37 -10.24 26.52
C SER A 1020 30.77 -9.66 26.72
N GLN A 1021 31.37 -9.83 27.90
CA GLN A 1021 32.73 -9.39 28.21
C GLN A 1021 33.85 -10.17 27.49
N GLU A 1022 33.52 -11.26 26.79
CA GLU A 1022 34.47 -12.03 25.96
C GLU A 1022 34.34 -11.71 24.47
N ASN A 1023 33.43 -10.82 24.08
CA ASN A 1023 33.25 -10.45 22.67
C ASN A 1023 34.54 -9.77 22.14
N PRO A 1024 35.23 -10.35 21.14
CA PRO A 1024 36.49 -9.80 20.65
C PRO A 1024 36.34 -8.40 20.05
N ASP A 1025 35.25 -8.14 19.31
CA ASP A 1025 35.01 -6.84 18.68
C ASP A 1025 34.73 -5.76 19.75
N ILE A 1026 34.10 -6.13 20.88
CA ILE A 1026 33.87 -5.22 22.01
C ILE A 1026 35.19 -4.90 22.72
N LEU A 1027 36.02 -5.90 22.98
CA LEU A 1027 37.34 -5.70 23.60
C LEU A 1027 38.22 -4.77 22.76
N ASN A 1028 38.23 -4.97 21.44
CA ASN A 1028 38.94 -4.09 20.50
C ASN A 1028 38.35 -2.68 20.51
N LEU A 1029 37.02 -2.53 20.49
CA LEU A 1029 36.36 -1.22 20.53
C LEU A 1029 36.71 -0.43 21.82
N TYR A 1030 36.79 -1.08 22.97
CA TYR A 1030 37.26 -0.42 24.19
C TYR A 1030 38.75 -0.07 24.10
N HIS A 1031 39.59 -1.01 23.69
CA HIS A 1031 41.03 -0.77 23.56
C HIS A 1031 41.35 0.41 22.61
N ASP A 1032 40.68 0.47 21.46
CA ASP A 1032 41.01 1.40 20.37
C ASP A 1032 40.26 2.73 20.47
N PHE A 1033 39.09 2.78 21.12
CA PHE A 1033 38.21 3.96 21.10
C PHE A 1033 37.73 4.40 22.49
N TYR A 1034 37.00 3.56 23.24
CA TYR A 1034 36.35 3.99 24.49
C TYR A 1034 37.26 4.01 25.73
N GLY A 1035 38.40 3.32 25.69
CA GLY A 1035 39.26 3.07 26.84
C GLY A 1035 38.73 1.93 27.71
N GLU A 1036 37.92 2.27 28.71
CA GLU A 1036 37.31 1.33 29.66
C GLU A 1036 35.81 1.58 29.80
N ALA A 1037 35.07 0.58 30.31
CA ALA A 1037 33.66 0.75 30.62
C ALA A 1037 33.46 1.87 31.65
N ASN A 1038 32.44 2.70 31.47
CA ASN A 1038 32.17 3.87 32.29
C ASN A 1038 33.28 4.96 32.25
N SER A 1039 34.18 4.95 31.24
CA SER A 1039 35.14 6.05 31.00
C SER A 1039 34.43 7.36 30.67
N SER A 1040 35.14 8.50 30.66
CA SER A 1040 34.52 9.78 30.31
C SER A 1040 33.93 9.82 28.90
N LEU A 1041 34.57 9.15 27.93
CA LEU A 1041 34.08 9.10 26.55
C LEU A 1041 32.91 8.11 26.42
N ALA A 1042 33.03 6.93 27.03
CA ALA A 1042 31.95 5.94 27.08
C ALA A 1042 30.71 6.54 27.74
N HIS A 1043 30.86 7.17 28.91
CA HIS A 1043 29.76 7.84 29.60
C HIS A 1043 29.16 8.99 28.77
N LYS A 1044 29.98 9.76 28.02
CA LYS A 1044 29.45 10.82 27.15
C LYS A 1044 28.60 10.29 25.99
N LEU A 1045 29.02 9.19 25.36
CA LEU A 1045 28.41 8.69 24.13
C LEU A 1045 27.36 7.59 24.36
N LEU A 1046 27.55 6.75 25.38
CA LEU A 1046 26.76 5.55 25.66
C LEU A 1046 25.78 5.71 26.81
N HIS A 1047 25.80 6.82 27.56
CA HIS A 1047 24.86 7.06 28.66
C HIS A 1047 23.94 8.26 28.35
N THR A 1048 22.83 8.35 29.07
CA THR A 1048 21.81 9.39 28.95
C THR A 1048 21.17 9.69 30.30
N ARG A 1049 20.31 10.72 30.32
CA ARG A 1049 19.48 11.06 31.48
C ARG A 1049 18.02 11.18 31.03
N TYR A 1050 17.14 10.66 31.87
CA TYR A 1050 15.69 10.70 31.65
C TYR A 1050 15.07 11.83 32.45
N HIS A 1051 13.92 12.32 31.99
CA HIS A 1051 13.24 13.46 32.59
C HIS A 1051 11.74 13.19 32.68
N ALA A 1052 11.10 13.70 33.73
CA ALA A 1052 9.66 13.62 33.87
C ALA A 1052 8.97 14.33 32.70
N VAL A 1053 7.94 13.70 32.15
CA VAL A 1053 7.09 14.26 31.10
C VAL A 1053 5.72 14.53 31.73
N ASN A 1054 5.16 15.72 31.50
CA ASN A 1054 3.80 16.03 31.94
C ASN A 1054 2.80 15.11 31.23
N GLY A 1055 2.31 14.09 31.94
CA GLY A 1055 1.24 13.19 31.51
C GLY A 1055 -0.01 13.34 32.38
N ASP A 1056 -1.03 12.52 32.13
CA ASP A 1056 -2.21 12.42 33.01
C ASP A 1056 -1.76 11.83 34.37
N ILE A 1057 -1.48 12.72 35.33
CA ILE A 1057 -1.03 12.32 36.67
C ILE A 1057 -2.21 11.65 37.37
N ARG A 1058 -2.29 10.33 37.25
CA ARG A 1058 -3.37 9.46 37.75
C ARG A 1058 -4.69 9.70 37.02
N CYS A 1059 -4.92 8.92 35.95
CA CYS A 1059 -6.23 8.66 35.31
C CYS A 1059 -7.36 9.50 35.93
N GLY A 1060 -7.39 10.78 35.59
CA GLY A 1060 -8.25 11.72 36.30
C GLY A 1060 -9.69 11.21 36.21
N THR A 1061 -10.41 11.18 37.33
CA THR A 1061 -11.88 10.93 37.31
C THR A 1061 -12.62 11.97 36.47
N VAL A 1062 -11.94 13.06 36.07
CA VAL A 1062 -12.40 14.06 35.12
C VAL A 1062 -12.37 13.50 33.70
N ARG A 1063 -13.39 12.70 33.36
CA ARG A 1063 -13.75 12.51 31.96
C ARG A 1063 -14.19 13.86 31.40
N LYS A 1064 -13.36 14.53 30.60
CA LYS A 1064 -13.89 15.52 29.64
C LYS A 1064 -14.67 14.74 28.59
N LYS A 1065 -15.95 14.45 28.90
CA LYS A 1065 -16.82 13.56 28.09
C LYS A 1065 -16.91 13.97 26.61
N ALA A 1066 -16.56 15.21 26.24
CA ALA A 1066 -16.70 15.74 24.89
C ALA A 1066 -15.51 15.48 23.92
N ASP A 1067 -14.28 15.25 24.42
CA ASP A 1067 -13.06 15.43 23.58
C ASP A 1067 -12.18 14.17 23.36
N SER A 1068 -12.56 13.04 23.95
CA SER A 1068 -11.76 11.78 23.98
C SER A 1068 -11.27 11.21 22.65
N ALA A 1069 -11.96 11.46 21.55
CA ALA A 1069 -11.49 11.03 20.24
C ALA A 1069 -11.01 12.20 19.37
N PHE A 1070 -11.58 13.39 19.59
CA PHE A 1070 -11.34 14.61 18.83
C PHE A 1070 -11.85 15.79 19.65
N VAL A 1071 -11.05 16.86 19.70
CA VAL A 1071 -11.43 18.12 20.35
C VAL A 1071 -12.67 18.68 19.64
N THR A 1072 -13.77 18.84 20.37
CA THR A 1072 -14.95 19.51 19.83
C THR A 1072 -14.74 21.00 19.99
N ARG A 1073 -14.48 21.69 18.88
CA ARG A 1073 -14.28 23.14 18.87
C ARG A 1073 -15.62 23.82 19.15
N GLN A 1074 -15.68 24.68 20.16
CA GLN A 1074 -16.90 25.41 20.52
C GLN A 1074 -16.83 26.84 20.03
N LEU A 1075 -17.63 27.18 19.01
CA LEU A 1075 -17.86 28.54 18.58
C LEU A 1075 -19.07 29.11 19.32
N THR A 1076 -18.87 30.16 20.10
CA THR A 1076 -19.95 30.74 20.92
C THR A 1076 -20.20 32.19 20.56
N PHE A 1077 -21.43 32.51 20.18
CA PHE A 1077 -21.88 33.83 19.73
C PHE A 1077 -22.68 34.55 20.81
N CYS A 1078 -22.38 35.81 21.09
CA CYS A 1078 -23.19 36.63 21.99
C CYS A 1078 -24.47 37.12 21.32
N THR A 1079 -25.61 36.94 21.98
CA THR A 1079 -26.95 37.37 21.52
C THR A 1079 -27.55 38.48 22.39
N CYS A 1080 -26.73 39.26 23.10
CA CYS A 1080 -27.20 40.48 23.78
C CYS A 1080 -27.72 41.53 22.76
N ASP A 1081 -28.44 42.54 23.23
CA ASP A 1081 -29.09 43.52 22.34
C ASP A 1081 -28.06 44.29 21.49
N ALA A 1082 -26.89 44.61 22.06
CA ALA A 1082 -25.80 45.29 21.35
C ALA A 1082 -25.15 44.43 20.25
N CYS A 1083 -24.95 43.13 20.49
CA CYS A 1083 -24.43 42.21 19.47
C CYS A 1083 -25.49 41.88 18.42
N SER A 1084 -26.75 41.72 18.84
CA SER A 1084 -27.87 41.45 17.93
C SER A 1084 -28.09 42.62 16.97
N ALA A 1085 -28.00 43.86 17.44
CA ALA A 1085 -28.07 45.07 16.60
C ALA A 1085 -26.95 45.15 15.54
N LYS A 1086 -25.84 44.42 15.74
CA LYS A 1086 -24.71 44.32 14.80
C LYS A 1086 -24.75 43.07 13.92
N GLY A 1087 -25.80 42.25 13.99
CA GLY A 1087 -25.98 41.08 13.14
C GLY A 1087 -25.50 39.74 13.73
N SER A 1088 -25.35 39.63 15.06
CA SER A 1088 -24.82 38.39 15.66
C SER A 1088 -25.72 37.16 15.51
N LYS A 1089 -27.03 37.34 15.34
CA LYS A 1089 -27.99 36.24 15.14
C LYS A 1089 -27.89 35.69 13.72
N GLU A 1090 -27.75 36.58 12.74
CA GLU A 1090 -27.54 36.27 11.33
C GLU A 1090 -26.19 35.55 11.15
N LEU A 1091 -25.14 36.04 11.81
CA LEU A 1091 -23.83 35.42 11.78
C LEU A 1091 -23.83 34.02 12.44
N TYR A 1092 -24.52 33.86 13.58
CA TYR A 1092 -24.73 32.54 14.19
C TYR A 1092 -25.46 31.58 13.24
N ALA A 1093 -26.56 32.02 12.63
CA ALA A 1093 -27.34 31.17 11.71
C ALA A 1093 -26.52 30.78 10.46
N SER A 1094 -25.80 31.75 9.88
CA SER A 1094 -24.90 31.53 8.75
C SER A 1094 -23.76 30.57 9.11
N THR A 1095 -23.13 30.74 10.28
CA THR A 1095 -22.07 29.85 10.76
C THR A 1095 -22.60 28.43 10.99
N LEU A 1096 -23.78 28.30 11.62
CA LEU A 1096 -24.42 26.99 11.84
C LEU A 1096 -24.74 26.29 10.51
N GLU A 1097 -25.25 27.04 9.53
CA GLU A 1097 -25.52 26.51 8.18
C GLU A 1097 -24.22 26.12 7.47
N GLN A 1098 -23.16 26.93 7.59
CA GLN A 1098 -21.84 26.65 7.03
C GLN A 1098 -21.22 25.39 7.66
N VAL A 1099 -21.29 25.22 8.99
CA VAL A 1099 -20.83 24.02 9.70
C VAL A 1099 -21.57 22.78 9.19
N LYS A 1100 -22.90 22.84 9.02
CA LYS A 1100 -23.69 21.73 8.45
C LYS A 1100 -23.32 21.45 6.99
N LYS A 1101 -23.21 22.50 6.16
CA LYS A 1101 -22.86 22.40 4.74
C LYS A 1101 -21.47 21.80 4.52
N LEU A 1102 -20.53 22.14 5.40
CA LEU A 1102 -19.17 21.60 5.40
C LEU A 1102 -19.09 20.23 6.10
N LYS A 1103 -20.18 19.69 6.65
CA LYS A 1103 -20.20 18.42 7.42
C LYS A 1103 -19.26 18.45 8.64
N MET A 1104 -19.19 19.60 9.31
CA MET A 1104 -18.32 19.85 10.47
C MET A 1104 -19.06 19.74 11.81
N ASP A 1105 -20.37 19.49 11.80
CA ASP A 1105 -21.26 19.37 12.97
C ASP A 1105 -20.86 18.23 13.94
N THR A 1106 -20.00 17.34 13.46
CA THR A 1106 -19.39 16.31 14.32
C THR A 1106 -18.33 16.87 15.26
N PHE A 1107 -17.62 17.95 14.89
CA PHE A 1107 -16.45 18.44 15.62
C PHE A 1107 -16.48 19.95 15.92
N VAL A 1108 -17.51 20.66 15.46
CA VAL A 1108 -17.75 22.07 15.76
C VAL A 1108 -19.12 22.21 16.38
N GLU A 1109 -19.16 22.71 17.60
CA GLU A 1109 -20.41 23.08 18.27
C GLU A 1109 -20.59 24.59 18.16
N VAL A 1110 -21.70 25.02 17.57
CA VAL A 1110 -22.04 26.44 17.42
C VAL A 1110 -23.10 26.78 18.46
N ASN A 1111 -22.69 27.54 19.47
CA ASN A 1111 -23.48 27.89 20.65
C ASN A 1111 -23.81 29.38 20.68
N THR A 1112 -24.78 29.75 21.50
CA THR A 1112 -25.08 31.15 21.83
C THR A 1112 -24.96 31.40 23.33
N ILE A 1113 -24.50 32.59 23.71
CA ILE A 1113 -24.52 33.09 25.09
C ILE A 1113 -25.21 34.46 25.13
N ARG A 1114 -25.71 34.85 26.30
CA ARG A 1114 -26.21 36.21 26.53
C ARG A 1114 -25.47 36.83 27.72
N LEU A 1115 -24.55 37.75 27.43
CA LEU A 1115 -23.80 38.47 28.47
C LEU A 1115 -24.71 39.50 29.17
N LYS A 1116 -24.60 39.59 30.51
CA LYS A 1116 -25.41 40.49 31.37
C LYS A 1116 -24.95 41.95 31.33
N GLU A 1117 -23.66 42.17 31.14
CA GLU A 1117 -23.06 43.49 30.99
C GLU A 1117 -22.82 43.75 29.50
N THR A 1118 -23.24 44.91 28.99
CA THR A 1118 -22.86 45.37 27.65
C THR A 1118 -21.35 45.48 27.61
N HIS A 1119 -20.68 44.49 27.01
CA HIS A 1119 -19.24 44.53 26.81
C HIS A 1119 -18.89 45.74 25.93
N ASN A 1120 -17.84 46.48 26.29
CA ASN A 1120 -17.36 47.70 25.61
C ASN A 1120 -16.71 47.43 24.22
N GLY A 1121 -17.20 46.46 23.45
CA GLY A 1121 -16.61 46.06 22.17
C GLY A 1121 -17.18 46.81 20.97
N GLN A 1122 -16.29 47.29 20.09
CA GLN A 1122 -16.66 47.82 18.78
C GLN A 1122 -17.28 46.74 17.85
N ASP A 1123 -17.02 45.45 18.10
CA ASP A 1123 -17.50 44.32 17.27
C ASP A 1123 -18.33 43.27 18.04
N ILE A 1124 -18.90 42.30 17.31
CA ILE A 1124 -19.66 41.16 17.85
C ILE A 1124 -18.77 40.32 18.78
N TYR A 1125 -19.27 39.93 19.95
CA TYR A 1125 -18.54 39.05 20.86
C TYR A 1125 -18.69 37.59 20.42
N ILE A 1126 -17.57 36.98 20.04
CA ILE A 1126 -17.46 35.59 19.58
C ILE A 1126 -16.27 34.95 20.28
N THR A 1127 -16.41 33.71 20.70
CA THR A 1127 -15.29 32.93 21.26
C THR A 1127 -15.15 31.59 20.55
N LEU A 1128 -13.91 31.16 20.35
CA LEU A 1128 -13.53 29.80 19.97
C LEU A 1128 -12.88 29.14 21.19
N ASP A 1129 -13.48 28.07 21.69
CA ASP A 1129 -13.06 27.36 22.92
C ASP A 1129 -12.89 28.31 24.13
N GLY A 1130 -13.80 29.28 24.24
CA GLY A 1130 -13.77 30.29 25.30
C GLY A 1130 -12.75 31.41 25.11
N LYS A 1131 -11.91 31.38 24.07
CA LYS A 1131 -11.01 32.49 23.71
C LYS A 1131 -11.69 33.42 22.71
N ARG A 1132 -11.69 34.73 22.97
CA ARG A 1132 -12.31 35.72 22.08
C ARG A 1132 -11.59 35.75 20.73
N ILE A 1133 -12.36 35.71 19.64
CA ILE A 1133 -11.87 35.82 18.26
C ILE A 1133 -12.56 36.98 17.54
N ASP A 1134 -11.93 37.47 16.47
CA ASP A 1134 -12.52 38.43 15.55
C ASP A 1134 -13.58 37.74 14.65
N ALA A 1135 -14.64 38.43 14.28
CA ALA A 1135 -15.67 37.91 13.39
C ALA A 1135 -15.14 37.64 11.97
N SER A 1136 -14.13 38.38 11.52
CA SER A 1136 -13.43 38.14 10.24
C SER A 1136 -12.74 36.78 10.18
N ASN A 1137 -12.36 36.20 11.33
CA ASN A 1137 -11.80 34.84 11.39
C ASN A 1137 -12.85 33.74 11.13
N LEU A 1138 -14.12 34.08 10.90
CA LEU A 1138 -15.15 33.11 10.52
C LEU A 1138 -15.33 32.99 9.00
N GLU A 1139 -14.75 33.91 8.20
CA GLU A 1139 -14.86 33.86 6.73
C GLU A 1139 -14.20 32.60 6.15
N ASP A 1140 -13.14 32.09 6.79
CA ASP A 1140 -12.47 30.82 6.49
C ASP A 1140 -12.55 29.84 7.68
N LEU A 1141 -13.79 29.43 7.99
CA LEU A 1141 -14.11 28.58 9.14
C LEU A 1141 -13.29 27.27 9.16
N SER A 1142 -13.04 26.64 8.01
CA SER A 1142 -12.32 25.37 7.92
C SER A 1142 -10.84 25.47 8.26
N HIS A 1143 -10.19 26.57 7.88
CA HIS A 1143 -8.79 26.82 8.21
C HIS A 1143 -8.59 27.12 9.71
N ASN A 1144 -9.47 27.96 10.28
CA ASN A 1144 -9.32 28.46 11.65
C ASN A 1144 -9.76 27.47 12.75
N LEU A 1145 -10.50 26.42 12.38
CA LEU A 1145 -10.97 25.39 13.32
C LEU A 1145 -10.03 24.18 13.45
N LYS A 1146 -9.12 23.99 12.48
CA LYS A 1146 -7.98 23.06 12.60
C LYS A 1146 -6.98 23.59 13.63
#